data_AF-A0A7J2IZ41-F1
#
_entry.id   AF-A0A7J2IZ41-F1
#
_cell.length_a   1.000
_cell.length_b   1.000
_cell.length_c   1.000
_cell.angle_alpha   90.00
_cell.angle_beta   90.00
_cell.angle_gamma   90.00
#
_symmetry.space_group_name_H-M   'P 1'
#
loop_
_entity.id
_entity.type
_entity.pdbx_description
1 polymer ?
#
loop_
_entity_poly.entity_id
_entity_poly.type
_entity_poly.pdbx_seq_one_letter_code
_entity_poly.pdbx_strand_id
1 'polypeptide(L)'
;MKRTEEKQALIEALKYGFTQTEEKEKIIKAILDNPLIKQKFPDLTEEDFKEKVEIKDVIPESLEELVKILAKGSNDKEIEESLLVLSRLIASEDEVIAIYGLKTAFELIPSKSIREIILKQLEATLDVETTCREGAEALAKIYAQLIRTGNVKYLASLERLFQRENSRIQSAVVPIISSLYADFVIEGKKQFLSCLEELAYSKNQDIAQSACESLKKIYLEDIKQGRDPDLTFLEHLFEKGDLSKRIMVINILGSIYARLIKKGKSVDFQKLEDSLQSRYGGLKDAAVRALGKVYFSLIQKGEKPLLSSLERMLFADDWRIRVTTLNVFGQLYGKMVEMGEKPCVQKIETLFKDRHGSVRKAAAEALGNIYLKLIDKGDRSGLKKLEEMQHSQNWLFARVVSISLAHIYSALIQKGEMQYLPKLEIMLKENDFYVNIVTISTLATVYEKLIEEGKYFKLESLENMLHHEDIYIRIAAVSALTTIYSSLVLKGHKEYLETLEEMFSEGEWYVKKATTSALANIYARLVLSGEKKYLRNLENLLSIEDKDISQTVARLLCEVINAIIQSKKEMLNNTVLKIEWLLHKKLSSPLKGSLASRIEIDNKKIKIAYLELKRKNHILPSGCVFTQSTFSMLKTIALSYFLNHPILLLGPTSTGKSFLIKWLAGVLGYEHISYTINPYSSKFELIGGIKPDKEGKFVWQDGIILKAAKEGKWLVLEEINLASSEVIEILNDYLTTGRFFYSEDGEQRKFIPHPDFRLFATANPESYSQRQRLSEVFLSRWKIYYQEELSETEIAEILSNLFQIPASLAFMIAKFHKIMEKQSIARLIGREERDRYIYSLRDILRLGERLKNKDINDPQLLFWELYTVYLARIRDVKERKALLASLDTHFGFRIRGLNLEKTIENQDPNIDAIQVTPGEGFIPGKEGEITPTKSQNVLLSQITSAIIQSEPVLLVGMPAAGKTTLIRYLAKRKGTDLYYVNLSSDSGLEELLGGYIQDKGGRWYYRKGLLFKAIERGSWLLIDEANLNPLSEYLNTLIDFGYIIDEEGKMYKVHPNFRLFLVMNPPRIHISRNLLSPSLRSRFLEIWVEEVLKEKELKKLVDLWMQDGAKFSGLDYTEGIDIKKKRF
;
A
#
# COMPACT_ATOMS: atom_id res chain seq x y z
N MET A 1 20.45 15.63 -43.46
CA MET A 1 19.67 14.37 -43.33
C MET A 1 20.56 13.14 -43.47
N LYS A 2 21.13 12.80 -44.65
CA LYS A 2 22.02 11.63 -44.84
C LYS A 2 23.15 11.46 -43.80
N ARG A 3 23.91 12.52 -43.51
CA ARG A 3 25.06 12.46 -42.57
C ARG A 3 24.64 12.25 -41.10
N THR A 4 23.46 12.73 -40.73
CA THR A 4 22.86 12.57 -39.40
C THR A 4 22.34 11.15 -39.21
N GLU A 5 21.74 10.57 -40.27
CA GLU A 5 21.30 9.17 -40.30
C GLU A 5 22.49 8.20 -40.27
N GLU A 6 23.57 8.50 -41.00
CA GLU A 6 24.83 7.73 -40.94
C GLU A 6 25.51 7.80 -39.57
N LYS A 7 25.51 8.97 -38.91
CA LYS A 7 26.01 9.14 -37.53
C LYS A 7 25.21 8.27 -36.57
N GLN A 8 23.88 8.31 -36.67
CA GLN A 8 23.00 7.54 -35.81
C GLN A 8 23.14 6.02 -36.06
N ALA A 9 23.25 5.60 -37.32
CA ALA A 9 23.47 4.20 -37.68
C ALA A 9 24.80 3.68 -37.14
N LEU A 10 25.87 4.50 -37.16
CA LEU A 10 27.15 4.16 -36.56
C LEU A 10 27.05 4.04 -35.03
N ILE A 11 26.47 5.04 -34.34
CA ILE A 11 26.27 5.01 -32.88
C ILE A 11 25.58 3.71 -32.45
N GLU A 12 24.58 3.30 -33.20
CA GLU A 12 23.79 2.13 -32.87
C GLU A 12 24.43 0.80 -33.28
N ALA A 13 25.13 0.74 -34.40
CA ALA A 13 25.97 -0.41 -34.76
C ALA A 13 27.08 -0.64 -33.71
N LEU A 14 27.62 0.44 -33.15
CA LEU A 14 28.59 0.36 -32.07
C LEU A 14 27.92 -0.07 -30.76
N LYS A 15 26.76 0.50 -30.38
CA LYS A 15 25.99 0.03 -29.20
C LYS A 15 25.58 -1.44 -29.30
N TYR A 16 25.37 -1.96 -30.51
CA TYR A 16 25.06 -3.38 -30.78
C TYR A 16 26.21 -4.33 -30.40
N GLY A 17 27.46 -3.89 -30.28
CA GLY A 17 28.60 -4.76 -29.98
C GLY A 17 28.83 -5.12 -28.51
N PHE A 18 28.26 -4.37 -27.55
CA PHE A 18 28.74 -4.41 -26.15
C PHE A 18 27.74 -5.07 -25.19
N THR A 19 28.24 -5.95 -24.32
CA THR A 19 27.45 -6.69 -23.31
C THR A 19 27.78 -6.29 -21.87
N GLN A 20 28.89 -5.57 -21.61
CA GLN A 20 29.28 -5.11 -20.28
C GLN A 20 29.54 -3.59 -20.25
N THR A 21 29.11 -2.93 -19.18
CA THR A 21 29.16 -1.46 -19.00
C THR A 21 30.59 -0.91 -18.93
N GLU A 22 31.54 -1.64 -18.35
CA GLU A 22 32.93 -1.19 -18.21
C GLU A 22 33.77 -1.31 -19.50
N GLU A 23 33.52 -2.32 -20.34
CA GLU A 23 34.17 -2.44 -21.65
C GLU A 23 33.62 -1.42 -22.65
N LYS A 24 32.33 -1.09 -22.53
CA LYS A 24 31.64 -0.11 -23.36
C LYS A 24 32.32 1.25 -23.33
N GLU A 25 32.71 1.75 -22.16
CA GLU A 25 33.37 3.06 -22.02
C GLU A 25 34.79 3.08 -22.62
N LYS A 26 35.59 2.04 -22.38
CA LYS A 26 36.95 1.92 -22.93
C LYS A 26 36.95 1.85 -24.46
N ILE A 27 36.00 1.13 -25.03
CA ILE A 27 35.92 0.94 -26.49
C ILE A 27 35.28 2.16 -27.16
N ILE A 28 34.26 2.80 -26.55
CA ILE A 28 33.75 4.10 -27.03
C ILE A 28 34.90 5.10 -27.13
N LYS A 29 35.77 5.15 -26.11
CA LYS A 29 36.95 6.01 -26.11
C LYS A 29 37.92 5.68 -27.25
N ALA A 30 38.25 4.40 -27.46
CA ALA A 30 39.10 3.96 -28.56
C ALA A 30 38.51 4.24 -29.96
N ILE A 31 37.19 4.16 -30.12
CA ILE A 31 36.50 4.47 -31.38
C ILE A 31 36.45 5.97 -31.63
N LEU A 32 36.12 6.75 -30.58
CA LEU A 32 36.16 8.21 -30.66
C LEU A 32 37.56 8.67 -31.02
N ASP A 33 38.61 7.98 -30.58
CA ASP A 33 40.01 8.26 -30.91
C ASP A 33 40.48 7.74 -32.27
N ASN A 34 39.65 6.99 -33.01
CA ASN A 34 40.01 6.50 -34.33
C ASN A 34 40.04 7.64 -35.37
N PRO A 35 41.17 7.86 -36.08
CA PRO A 35 41.33 8.97 -37.02
C PRO A 35 40.29 8.99 -38.15
N LEU A 36 39.87 7.82 -38.64
CA LEU A 36 38.89 7.68 -39.71
C LEU A 36 37.47 8.02 -39.24
N ILE A 37 37.16 7.71 -37.98
CA ILE A 37 35.87 8.07 -37.35
C ILE A 37 35.84 9.59 -37.11
N LYS A 38 36.90 10.18 -36.54
CA LYS A 38 37.01 11.65 -36.34
C LYS A 38 36.89 12.42 -37.65
N GLN A 39 37.48 11.92 -38.73
CA GLN A 39 37.41 12.56 -40.04
C GLN A 39 35.99 12.51 -40.64
N LYS A 40 35.27 11.39 -40.46
CA LYS A 40 33.95 11.19 -41.06
C LYS A 40 32.81 11.80 -40.22
N PHE A 41 32.94 11.75 -38.90
CA PHE A 41 31.96 12.20 -37.89
C PHE A 41 32.63 13.07 -36.80
N PRO A 42 33.04 14.32 -37.12
CA PRO A 42 33.76 15.20 -36.19
C PRO A 42 32.91 15.62 -34.96
N ASP A 43 31.59 15.57 -35.08
CA ASP A 43 30.65 15.99 -34.03
C ASP A 43 30.21 14.82 -33.12
N LEU A 44 30.83 13.64 -33.23
CA LEU A 44 30.52 12.46 -32.42
C LEU A 44 31.23 12.57 -31.06
N THR A 45 30.47 12.59 -29.96
CA THR A 45 31.00 12.80 -28.60
C THR A 45 30.57 11.69 -27.64
N GLU A 46 31.20 11.58 -26.46
CA GLU A 46 30.79 10.62 -25.43
C GLU A 46 29.34 10.84 -24.95
N GLU A 47 28.83 12.07 -24.98
CA GLU A 47 27.44 12.37 -24.60
C GLU A 47 26.40 11.72 -25.52
N ASP A 48 26.74 11.48 -26.79
CA ASP A 48 25.87 10.77 -27.75
C ASP A 48 25.62 9.30 -27.34
N PHE A 49 26.43 8.76 -26.40
CA PHE A 49 26.33 7.39 -25.90
C PHE A 49 25.67 7.27 -24.52
N LYS A 50 25.41 8.38 -23.80
CA LYS A 50 24.79 8.40 -22.46
C LYS A 50 23.26 8.43 -22.55
N GLU A 51 22.58 7.54 -21.81
CA GLU A 51 21.12 7.62 -21.64
C GLU A 51 20.76 8.77 -20.70
N LYS A 52 20.04 9.77 -21.22
CA LYS A 52 19.45 10.82 -20.38
C LYS A 52 18.22 10.23 -19.69
N VAL A 53 18.33 9.91 -18.41
CA VAL A 53 17.18 9.65 -17.54
C VAL A 53 16.51 11.00 -17.25
N GLU A 54 15.55 11.38 -18.09
CA GLU A 54 14.70 12.53 -17.81
C GLU A 54 13.66 12.13 -16.73
N ILE A 55 13.29 13.07 -15.86
CA ILE A 55 12.20 12.99 -14.85
C ILE A 55 10.81 12.63 -15.50
N LYS A 56 10.77 12.44 -16.83
CA LYS A 56 9.58 12.23 -17.65
C LYS A 56 9.01 10.81 -17.62
N ASP A 57 9.62 9.82 -16.96
CA ASP A 57 9.17 8.41 -17.10
C ASP A 57 8.53 7.75 -15.86
N VAL A 58 8.48 8.42 -14.70
CA VAL A 58 7.90 7.80 -13.49
C VAL A 58 6.41 8.14 -13.33
N ILE A 59 5.57 7.12 -13.14
CA ILE A 59 4.21 7.24 -12.59
C ILE A 59 4.35 6.89 -11.10
N PRO A 60 4.01 7.79 -10.17
CA PRO A 60 4.17 7.50 -8.74
C PRO A 60 3.34 6.28 -8.32
N GLU A 61 3.97 5.30 -7.69
CA GLU A 61 3.33 4.08 -7.15
C GLU A 61 2.74 4.32 -5.76
N SER A 62 3.20 5.34 -5.03
CA SER A 62 2.74 5.70 -3.68
C SER A 62 2.53 7.22 -3.51
N LEU A 63 1.80 7.59 -2.46
CA LEU A 63 1.61 9.00 -2.09
C LEU A 63 2.94 9.67 -1.71
N GLU A 64 3.82 8.97 -1.00
CA GLU A 64 5.17 9.44 -0.68
C GLU A 64 5.94 9.80 -1.95
N GLU A 65 5.95 8.91 -2.95
CA GLU A 65 6.65 9.12 -4.20
C GLU A 65 6.07 10.32 -4.96
N LEU A 66 4.75 10.48 -4.93
CA LEU A 66 4.09 11.65 -5.49
C LEU A 66 4.54 12.95 -4.79
N VAL A 67 4.62 12.97 -3.46
CA VAL A 67 5.11 14.14 -2.71
C VAL A 67 6.58 14.43 -2.99
N LYS A 68 7.43 13.39 -3.17
CA LYS A 68 8.81 13.57 -3.62
C LYS A 68 8.90 14.15 -5.03
N ILE A 69 8.02 13.74 -5.94
CA ILE A 69 7.95 14.31 -7.30
C ILE A 69 7.49 15.77 -7.24
N LEU A 70 6.49 16.09 -6.41
CA LEU A 70 6.08 17.48 -6.15
C LEU A 70 7.23 18.33 -5.61
N ALA A 71 8.03 17.77 -4.69
CA ALA A 71 9.20 18.43 -4.13
C ALA A 71 10.23 18.76 -5.21
N LYS A 72 10.66 17.75 -5.98
CA LYS A 72 11.64 17.91 -7.08
C LYS A 72 11.14 18.78 -8.23
N GLY A 73 9.82 18.87 -8.40
CA GLY A 73 9.18 19.71 -9.41
C GLY A 73 9.02 21.17 -8.99
N SER A 74 9.29 21.50 -7.72
CA SER A 74 9.28 22.86 -7.20
C SER A 74 10.54 23.60 -7.65
N ASN A 75 10.36 24.83 -8.15
CA ASN A 75 11.48 25.73 -8.44
C ASN A 75 11.95 26.50 -7.17
N ASP A 76 11.23 26.38 -6.06
CA ASP A 76 11.56 26.99 -4.78
C ASP A 76 12.14 25.94 -3.83
N LYS A 77 13.38 26.19 -3.39
CA LYS A 77 14.15 25.28 -2.54
C LYS A 77 13.51 25.03 -1.17
N GLU A 78 12.75 25.99 -0.63
CA GLU A 78 12.11 25.84 0.67
C GLU A 78 10.85 24.98 0.58
N ILE A 79 10.10 25.10 -0.52
CA ILE A 79 9.00 24.18 -0.82
C ILE A 79 9.55 22.78 -1.08
N GLU A 80 10.65 22.66 -1.81
CA GLU A 80 11.32 21.38 -2.06
C GLU A 80 11.74 20.69 -0.75
N GLU A 81 12.51 21.38 0.10
CA GLU A 81 12.97 20.84 1.38
C GLU A 81 11.78 20.47 2.30
N SER A 82 10.76 21.33 2.39
CA SER A 82 9.56 21.08 3.21
C SER A 82 8.76 19.87 2.72
N LEU A 83 8.60 19.71 1.40
CA LEU A 83 7.90 18.56 0.81
C LEU A 83 8.72 17.28 0.93
N LEU A 84 10.06 17.34 0.89
CA LEU A 84 10.91 16.18 1.16
C LEU A 84 10.80 15.70 2.61
N VAL A 85 10.75 16.60 3.59
CA VAL A 85 10.46 16.24 4.99
C VAL A 85 9.06 15.65 5.11
N LEU A 86 8.05 16.28 4.48
CA LEU A 86 6.67 15.76 4.47
C LEU A 86 6.59 14.35 3.88
N SER A 87 7.33 14.07 2.80
CA SER A 87 7.37 12.73 2.20
C SER A 87 7.92 11.69 3.17
N ARG A 88 8.95 12.04 3.96
CA ARG A 88 9.54 11.15 4.97
C ARG A 88 8.60 10.92 6.16
N LEU A 89 7.83 11.93 6.56
CA LEU A 89 6.78 11.77 7.58
C LEU A 89 5.69 10.80 7.12
N ILE A 90 5.24 10.91 5.87
CA ILE A 90 4.24 9.99 5.28
C ILE A 90 4.78 8.56 5.20
N ALA A 91 6.08 8.40 4.97
CA ALA A 91 6.77 7.11 4.85
C ALA A 91 7.21 6.49 6.18
N SER A 92 6.91 7.13 7.31
CA SER A 92 7.36 6.67 8.63
C SER A 92 6.76 5.31 8.99
N GLU A 93 7.56 4.45 9.63
CA GLU A 93 7.07 3.19 10.21
C GLU A 93 6.15 3.42 11.42
N ASP A 94 6.27 4.57 12.09
CA ASP A 94 5.32 4.95 13.14
C ASP A 94 4.05 5.49 12.49
N GLU A 95 2.98 4.70 12.55
CA GLU A 95 1.68 5.03 11.98
C GLU A 95 1.11 6.37 12.49
N VAL A 96 1.41 6.79 13.72
CA VAL A 96 0.95 8.08 14.26
C VAL A 96 1.68 9.24 13.57
N ILE A 97 2.99 9.09 13.33
CA ILE A 97 3.78 10.07 12.56
C ILE A 97 3.27 10.12 11.11
N ALA A 98 2.97 8.97 10.51
CA ALA A 98 2.40 8.90 9.17
C ALA A 98 1.02 9.59 9.10
N ILE A 99 0.16 9.43 10.11
CA ILE A 99 -1.14 10.13 10.20
C ILE A 99 -0.95 11.66 10.23
N TYR A 100 0.03 12.18 10.99
CA TYR A 100 0.34 13.61 10.98
C TYR A 100 0.82 14.09 9.60
N GLY A 101 1.67 13.31 8.93
CA GLY A 101 2.11 13.57 7.56
C GLY A 101 0.96 13.59 6.56
N LEU A 102 0.07 12.60 6.60
CA LEU A 102 -1.11 12.49 5.75
C LEU A 102 -2.08 13.67 5.94
N LYS A 103 -2.37 14.02 7.20
CA LYS A 103 -3.21 15.18 7.52
C LYS A 103 -2.62 16.47 6.93
N THR A 104 -1.32 16.68 7.11
CA THR A 104 -0.62 17.87 6.63
C THR A 104 -0.59 17.91 5.09
N ALA A 105 -0.38 16.77 4.44
CA ALA A 105 -0.46 16.66 2.99
C ALA A 105 -1.86 17.00 2.45
N PHE A 106 -2.93 16.63 3.16
CA PHE A 106 -4.30 16.99 2.78
C PHE A 106 -4.51 18.52 2.80
N GLU A 107 -4.04 19.17 3.87
CA GLU A 107 -4.16 20.61 4.07
C GLU A 107 -3.38 21.40 3.00
N LEU A 108 -2.21 20.90 2.61
CA LEU A 108 -1.27 21.61 1.73
C LEU A 108 -1.48 21.35 0.25
N ILE A 109 -1.71 20.08 -0.15
CA ILE A 109 -1.77 19.70 -1.56
C ILE A 109 -3.15 20.05 -2.13
N PRO A 110 -3.25 20.98 -3.08
CA PRO A 110 -4.52 21.48 -3.61
C PRO A 110 -5.02 20.64 -4.79
N SER A 111 -4.98 19.31 -4.65
CA SER A 111 -5.45 18.36 -5.67
C SER A 111 -6.62 17.56 -5.13
N LYS A 112 -7.73 17.55 -5.87
CA LYS A 112 -8.92 16.76 -5.49
C LYS A 112 -8.62 15.26 -5.50
N SER A 113 -7.92 14.78 -6.52
CA SER A 113 -7.58 13.36 -6.69
C SER A 113 -6.62 12.88 -5.60
N ILE A 114 -5.60 13.66 -5.27
CA ILE A 114 -4.63 13.31 -4.21
C ILE A 114 -5.32 13.33 -2.84
N ARG A 115 -6.20 14.32 -2.59
CA ARG A 115 -6.99 14.39 -1.36
C ARG A 115 -7.89 13.16 -1.16
N GLU A 116 -8.48 12.62 -2.23
CA GLU A 116 -9.26 11.39 -2.15
C GLU A 116 -8.39 10.16 -1.80
N ILE A 117 -7.16 10.08 -2.30
CA ILE A 117 -6.20 9.02 -1.93
C ILE A 117 -5.82 9.12 -0.45
N ILE A 118 -5.52 10.34 0.02
CA ILE A 118 -5.18 10.59 1.43
C ILE A 118 -6.34 10.20 2.35
N LEU A 119 -7.58 10.55 2.00
CA LEU A 119 -8.75 10.17 2.77
C LEU A 119 -8.88 8.65 2.88
N LYS A 120 -8.68 7.89 1.79
CA LYS A 120 -8.70 6.42 1.81
C LYS A 120 -7.60 5.83 2.70
N GLN A 121 -6.40 6.40 2.66
CA GLN A 121 -5.30 5.95 3.53
C GLN A 121 -5.58 6.22 5.01
N LEU A 122 -6.14 7.39 5.33
CA LEU A 122 -6.59 7.70 6.70
C LEU A 122 -7.79 6.85 7.14
N GLU A 123 -8.69 6.45 6.23
CA GLU A 123 -9.79 5.55 6.54
C GLU A 123 -9.29 4.13 6.88
N ALA A 124 -8.20 3.67 6.24
CA ALA A 124 -7.60 2.38 6.53
C ALA A 124 -7.01 2.29 7.95
N THR A 125 -6.56 3.41 8.54
CA THR A 125 -6.04 3.42 9.92
C THR A 125 -7.13 3.25 10.98
N LEU A 126 -8.41 3.41 10.61
CA LEU A 126 -9.54 3.19 11.53
C LEU A 126 -9.71 1.72 11.95
N ASP A 127 -9.18 0.79 11.14
CA ASP A 127 -9.30 -0.65 11.37
C ASP A 127 -8.15 -1.19 12.26
N VAL A 128 -7.17 -0.34 12.60
CA VAL A 128 -6.02 -0.67 13.46
C VAL A 128 -6.26 -0.16 14.89
N GLU A 129 -6.28 -1.06 15.87
CA GLU A 129 -6.68 -0.73 17.25
C GLU A 129 -5.78 0.33 17.94
N THR A 130 -4.50 0.36 17.60
CA THR A 130 -3.50 1.27 18.19
C THR A 130 -3.54 2.69 17.62
N THR A 131 -4.05 2.88 16.40
CA THR A 131 -4.01 4.18 15.68
C THR A 131 -5.39 4.67 15.23
N CYS A 132 -6.45 3.90 15.50
CA CYS A 132 -7.83 4.26 15.17
C CYS A 132 -8.27 5.59 15.79
N ARG A 133 -7.74 5.98 16.95
CA ARG A 133 -8.08 7.24 17.61
C ARG A 133 -7.51 8.43 16.83
N GLU A 134 -6.21 8.40 16.53
CA GLU A 134 -5.47 9.44 15.83
C GLU A 134 -5.97 9.56 14.38
N GLY A 135 -6.24 8.43 13.73
CA GLY A 135 -6.85 8.39 12.40
C GLY A 135 -8.25 9.00 12.37
N ALA A 136 -9.10 8.64 13.34
CA ALA A 136 -10.44 9.21 13.47
C ALA A 136 -10.41 10.71 13.76
N GLU A 137 -9.49 11.17 14.63
CA GLU A 137 -9.31 12.59 14.92
C GLU A 137 -8.87 13.37 13.67
N ALA A 138 -7.91 12.83 12.90
CA ALA A 138 -7.45 13.44 11.66
C ALA A 138 -8.58 13.55 10.63
N LEU A 139 -9.33 12.47 10.40
CA LEU A 139 -10.48 12.47 9.49
C LEU A 139 -11.58 13.43 9.95
N ALA A 140 -11.91 13.43 11.24
CA ALA A 140 -12.93 14.30 11.78
C ALA A 140 -12.55 15.79 11.63
N LYS A 141 -11.29 16.15 11.88
CA LYS A 141 -10.78 17.52 11.64
C LYS A 141 -10.87 17.90 10.17
N ILE A 142 -10.46 17.00 9.27
CA ILE A 142 -10.56 17.21 7.82
C ILE A 142 -12.02 17.41 7.40
N TYR A 143 -12.93 16.54 7.80
CA TYR A 143 -14.36 16.66 7.48
C TYR A 143 -14.96 17.94 8.02
N ALA A 144 -14.67 18.31 9.28
CA ALA A 144 -15.14 19.56 9.86
C ALA A 144 -14.62 20.79 9.09
N GLN A 145 -13.37 20.79 8.65
CA GLN A 145 -12.81 21.86 7.82
C GLN A 145 -13.50 21.95 6.46
N LEU A 146 -13.75 20.82 5.80
CA LEU A 146 -14.46 20.77 4.52
C LEU A 146 -15.91 21.25 4.64
N ILE A 147 -16.57 20.93 5.75
CA ILE A 147 -17.94 21.37 6.02
C ILE A 147 -17.97 22.88 6.25
N ARG A 148 -17.06 23.44 7.06
CA ARG A 148 -16.94 24.89 7.30
C ARG A 148 -16.62 25.68 6.03
N THR A 149 -15.93 25.07 5.07
CA THR A 149 -15.66 25.66 3.75
C THR A 149 -16.79 25.47 2.73
N GLY A 150 -17.94 24.97 3.17
CA GLY A 150 -19.17 24.89 2.37
C GLY A 150 -19.49 23.51 1.79
N ASN A 151 -18.65 22.49 2.02
CA ASN A 151 -18.83 21.15 1.46
C ASN A 151 -19.65 20.23 2.38
N VAL A 152 -20.94 20.52 2.49
CA VAL A 152 -21.88 19.90 3.46
C VAL A 152 -22.00 18.37 3.30
N LYS A 153 -21.66 17.81 2.13
CA LYS A 153 -21.73 16.35 1.88
C LYS A 153 -20.87 15.51 2.86
N TYR A 154 -19.82 16.11 3.43
CA TYR A 154 -18.95 15.43 4.40
C TYR A 154 -19.56 15.31 5.79
N LEU A 155 -20.70 16.00 6.06
CA LEU A 155 -21.44 15.84 7.31
C LEU A 155 -21.87 14.39 7.52
N ALA A 156 -22.42 13.75 6.48
CA ALA A 156 -22.80 12.35 6.52
C ALA A 156 -21.61 11.39 6.71
N SER A 157 -20.41 11.78 6.30
CA SER A 157 -19.18 11.00 6.55
C SER A 157 -18.71 11.17 8.00
N LEU A 158 -18.77 12.39 8.55
CA LEU A 158 -18.47 12.66 9.95
C LEU A 158 -19.46 11.96 10.90
N GLU A 159 -20.75 11.97 10.57
CA GLU A 159 -21.80 11.25 11.31
C GLU A 159 -21.60 9.74 11.25
N ARG A 160 -21.24 9.17 10.09
CA ARG A 160 -20.88 7.75 9.98
C ARG A 160 -19.66 7.37 10.81
N LEU A 161 -18.66 8.26 10.87
CA LEU A 161 -17.48 8.05 11.71
C LEU A 161 -17.86 8.03 13.19
N PHE A 162 -18.77 8.91 13.60
CA PHE A 162 -19.33 8.94 14.95
C PHE A 162 -20.18 7.70 15.28
N GLN A 163 -20.94 7.16 14.32
CA GLN A 163 -21.79 5.98 14.50
C GLN A 163 -21.03 4.65 14.66
N ARG A 164 -19.71 4.61 14.46
CA ARG A 164 -18.92 3.39 14.70
C ARG A 164 -18.96 3.02 16.19
N GLU A 165 -19.05 1.73 16.49
CA GLU A 165 -19.19 1.21 17.88
C GLU A 165 -17.90 1.32 18.73
N ASN A 166 -16.78 1.74 18.14
CA ASN A 166 -15.50 1.83 18.85
C ASN A 166 -15.43 3.10 19.73
N SER A 167 -15.24 2.91 21.04
CA SER A 167 -15.18 3.99 22.03
C SER A 167 -14.02 4.97 21.84
N ARG A 168 -12.87 4.51 21.31
CA ARG A 168 -11.69 5.36 21.01
C ARG A 168 -11.95 6.27 19.81
N ILE A 169 -12.67 5.78 18.81
CA ILE A 169 -13.09 6.57 17.64
C ILE A 169 -14.11 7.61 18.09
N GLN A 170 -15.13 7.18 18.84
CA GLN A 170 -16.16 8.08 19.35
C GLN A 170 -15.55 9.21 20.19
N SER A 171 -14.66 8.90 21.13
CA SER A 171 -14.04 9.94 21.99
C SER A 171 -13.20 10.96 21.22
N ALA A 172 -12.58 10.56 20.09
CA ALA A 172 -11.87 11.48 19.20
C ALA A 172 -12.81 12.35 18.35
N VAL A 173 -13.94 11.80 17.90
CA VAL A 173 -14.85 12.45 16.94
C VAL A 173 -15.86 13.36 17.63
N VAL A 174 -16.34 13.00 18.83
CA VAL A 174 -17.42 13.73 19.50
C VAL A 174 -17.11 15.21 19.71
N PRO A 175 -15.92 15.61 20.24
CA PRO A 175 -15.62 17.02 20.45
C PRO A 175 -15.70 17.85 19.16
N ILE A 176 -15.40 17.22 18.01
CA ILE A 176 -15.38 17.87 16.70
C ILE A 176 -16.80 18.00 16.15
N ILE A 177 -17.60 16.93 16.18
CA ILE A 177 -18.98 16.95 15.68
C ILE A 177 -19.89 17.82 16.57
N SER A 178 -19.72 17.78 17.91
CA SER A 178 -20.51 18.59 18.83
C SER A 178 -20.19 20.09 18.67
N SER A 179 -18.91 20.43 18.48
CA SER A 179 -18.49 21.81 18.18
C SER A 179 -19.07 22.31 16.85
N LEU A 180 -19.11 21.45 15.82
CA LEU A 180 -19.72 21.77 14.54
C LEU A 180 -21.24 21.96 14.63
N TYR A 181 -21.94 21.11 15.39
CA TYR A 181 -23.37 21.29 15.67
C TYR A 181 -23.63 22.60 16.40
N ALA A 182 -22.78 22.98 17.38
CA ALA A 182 -22.90 24.28 18.03
C ALA A 182 -22.69 25.45 17.07
N ASP A 183 -21.71 25.37 16.17
CA ASP A 183 -21.50 26.38 15.12
C ASP A 183 -22.77 26.52 14.25
N PHE A 184 -23.38 25.40 13.83
CA PHE A 184 -24.64 25.41 13.06
C PHE A 184 -25.83 26.00 13.80
N VAL A 185 -25.97 25.73 15.10
CA VAL A 185 -27.05 26.33 15.91
C VAL A 185 -26.84 27.84 16.01
N ILE A 186 -25.61 28.30 16.21
CA ILE A 186 -25.27 29.73 16.27
C ILE A 186 -25.55 30.41 14.91
N GLU A 187 -25.32 29.71 13.80
CA GLU A 187 -25.68 30.14 12.43
C GLU A 187 -27.20 30.07 12.11
N GLY A 188 -28.03 29.60 13.05
CA GLY A 188 -29.49 29.61 12.94
C GLY A 188 -30.14 28.26 12.54
N LYS A 189 -29.37 27.17 12.39
CA LYS A 189 -29.88 25.83 12.07
C LYS A 189 -30.32 25.10 13.34
N LYS A 190 -31.49 25.44 13.86
CA LYS A 190 -32.02 24.94 15.14
C LYS A 190 -32.16 23.41 15.25
N GLN A 191 -32.28 22.70 14.14
CA GLN A 191 -32.40 21.23 14.12
C GLN A 191 -31.20 20.49 14.76
N PHE A 192 -30.02 21.12 14.84
CA PHE A 192 -28.85 20.50 15.47
C PHE A 192 -28.83 20.66 17.00
N LEU A 193 -29.73 21.47 17.57
CA LEU A 193 -29.87 21.62 19.01
C LEU A 193 -30.40 20.31 19.63
N SER A 194 -31.43 19.70 19.04
CA SER A 194 -31.96 18.41 19.51
C SER A 194 -30.91 17.29 19.42
N CYS A 195 -30.04 17.31 18.40
CA CYS A 195 -28.94 16.36 18.31
C CYS A 195 -27.94 16.51 19.46
N LEU A 196 -27.60 17.75 19.86
CA LEU A 196 -26.73 18.02 21.01
C LEU A 196 -27.39 17.61 22.34
N GLU A 197 -28.69 17.85 22.47
CA GLU A 197 -29.49 17.44 23.63
C GLU A 197 -29.55 15.92 23.79
N GLU A 198 -29.73 15.17 22.70
CA GLU A 198 -29.67 13.71 22.69
C GLU A 198 -28.27 13.20 23.10
N LEU A 199 -27.20 13.80 22.56
CA LEU A 199 -25.82 13.44 22.92
C LEU A 199 -25.51 13.70 24.40
N ALA A 200 -26.09 14.74 24.99
CA ALA A 200 -25.95 15.04 26.42
C ALA A 200 -26.60 13.98 27.32
N TYR A 201 -27.59 13.21 26.82
CA TYR A 201 -28.17 12.06 27.53
C TYR A 201 -27.37 10.77 27.39
N SER A 202 -26.27 10.76 26.62
CA SER A 202 -25.46 9.56 26.39
C SER A 202 -25.00 8.89 27.70
N LYS A 203 -24.89 7.55 27.66
CA LYS A 203 -24.29 6.76 28.74
C LYS A 203 -22.77 6.96 28.82
N ASN A 204 -22.13 7.33 27.71
CA ASN A 204 -20.70 7.61 27.68
C ASN A 204 -20.45 9.04 28.21
N GLN A 205 -19.65 9.14 29.26
CA GLN A 205 -19.38 10.40 29.96
C GLN A 205 -18.66 11.42 29.08
N ASP A 206 -17.71 10.98 28.24
CA ASP A 206 -16.94 11.87 27.35
C ASP A 206 -17.83 12.49 26.29
N ILE A 207 -18.81 11.71 25.80
CA ILE A 207 -19.80 12.16 24.82
C ILE A 207 -20.72 13.20 25.44
N ALA A 208 -21.28 12.88 26.61
CA ALA A 208 -22.15 13.80 27.34
C ALA A 208 -21.42 15.10 27.70
N GLN A 209 -20.14 15.01 28.08
CA GLN A 209 -19.31 16.17 28.40
C GLN A 209 -19.10 17.08 27.19
N SER A 210 -18.67 16.53 26.07
CA SER A 210 -18.43 17.30 24.84
C SER A 210 -19.71 18.00 24.34
N ALA A 211 -20.86 17.31 24.41
CA ALA A 211 -22.15 17.86 24.05
C ALA A 211 -22.56 19.01 24.99
N CYS A 212 -22.42 18.83 26.30
CA CYS A 212 -22.74 19.85 27.29
C CYS A 212 -21.80 21.08 27.22
N GLU A 213 -20.51 20.89 26.91
CA GLU A 213 -19.58 22.00 26.63
C GLU A 213 -19.98 22.78 25.37
N SER A 214 -20.50 22.08 24.36
CA SER A 214 -21.00 22.68 23.12
C SER A 214 -22.32 23.45 23.37
N LEU A 215 -23.22 22.92 24.19
CA LEU A 215 -24.42 23.63 24.66
C LEU A 215 -24.06 24.89 25.46
N LYS A 216 -23.06 24.81 26.36
CA LYS A 216 -22.53 25.98 27.07
C LYS A 216 -22.03 27.05 26.10
N LYS A 217 -21.35 26.68 25.01
CA LYS A 217 -20.90 27.63 23.97
C LYS A 217 -22.08 28.37 23.34
N ILE A 218 -23.15 27.65 22.99
CA ILE A 218 -24.38 28.23 22.41
C ILE A 218 -25.00 29.25 23.39
N TYR A 219 -25.27 28.84 24.63
CA TYR A 219 -25.91 29.72 25.62
C TYR A 219 -25.07 30.96 25.95
N LEU A 220 -23.74 30.83 26.00
CA LEU A 220 -22.86 31.99 26.22
C LEU A 220 -22.84 32.96 25.03
N GLU A 221 -22.96 32.46 23.80
CA GLU A 221 -23.06 33.32 22.61
C GLU A 221 -24.43 34.00 22.54
N ASP A 222 -25.53 33.32 22.93
CA ASP A 222 -26.85 33.94 23.07
C ASP A 222 -26.82 35.13 24.03
N ILE A 223 -26.23 34.96 25.22
CA ILE A 223 -26.07 36.05 26.19
C ILE A 223 -25.21 37.19 25.62
N LYS A 224 -24.18 36.87 24.83
CA LYS A 224 -23.33 37.88 24.19
C LYS A 224 -24.09 38.68 23.13
N GLN A 225 -24.98 38.04 22.39
CA GLN A 225 -25.88 38.65 21.40
C GLN A 225 -27.11 39.33 22.03
N GLY A 226 -27.26 39.29 23.36
CA GLY A 226 -28.34 39.95 24.09
C GLY A 226 -29.64 39.14 24.20
N ARG A 227 -29.64 37.87 23.75
CA ARG A 227 -30.77 36.94 23.89
C ARG A 227 -30.77 36.31 25.28
N ASP A 228 -31.97 35.93 25.76
CA ASP A 228 -32.11 35.10 26.95
C ASP A 228 -31.95 33.62 26.57
N PRO A 229 -31.00 32.88 27.17
CA PRO A 229 -30.85 31.46 26.90
C PRO A 229 -32.01 30.67 27.54
N ASP A 230 -32.58 29.74 26.78
CA ASP A 230 -33.54 28.77 27.31
C ASP A 230 -32.77 27.69 28.10
N LEU A 231 -32.95 27.65 29.42
CA LEU A 231 -32.23 26.72 30.30
C LEU A 231 -33.05 25.48 30.66
N THR A 232 -34.28 25.33 30.15
CA THR A 232 -35.21 24.24 30.51
C THR A 232 -34.60 22.85 30.33
N PHE A 233 -33.84 22.63 29.26
CA PHE A 233 -33.11 21.39 29.02
C PHE A 233 -32.09 21.08 30.13
N LEU A 234 -31.27 22.07 30.51
CA LEU A 234 -30.26 21.89 31.56
C LEU A 234 -30.93 21.62 32.91
N GLU A 235 -32.04 22.29 33.21
CA GLU A 235 -32.82 22.03 34.41
C GLU A 235 -33.38 20.60 34.44
N HIS A 236 -33.91 20.12 33.32
CA HIS A 236 -34.38 18.74 33.21
C HIS A 236 -33.25 17.71 33.38
N LEU A 237 -32.08 17.98 32.79
CA LEU A 237 -30.89 17.15 32.90
C LEU A 237 -30.34 17.14 34.34
N PHE A 238 -30.46 18.25 35.07
CA PHE A 238 -30.12 18.31 36.50
C PHE A 238 -31.06 17.46 37.36
N GLU A 239 -32.36 17.44 37.07
CA GLU A 239 -33.33 16.67 37.85
C GLU A 239 -33.26 15.17 37.56
N LYS A 240 -33.19 14.78 36.29
CA LYS A 240 -33.29 13.37 35.86
C LYS A 240 -31.97 12.70 35.52
N GLY A 241 -30.88 13.47 35.39
CA GLY A 241 -29.55 12.94 35.06
C GLY A 241 -28.92 12.15 36.21
N ASP A 242 -27.98 11.28 35.86
CA ASP A 242 -27.09 10.62 36.81
C ASP A 242 -26.16 11.61 37.53
N LEU A 243 -25.40 11.14 38.52
CA LEU A 243 -24.52 11.98 39.33
C LEU A 243 -23.52 12.79 38.49
N SER A 244 -22.94 12.19 37.43
CA SER A 244 -21.97 12.84 36.56
C SER A 244 -22.61 13.95 35.71
N LYS A 245 -23.80 13.69 35.15
CA LYS A 245 -24.58 14.69 34.40
C LYS A 245 -24.97 15.87 35.27
N ARG A 246 -25.41 15.60 36.51
CA ARG A 246 -25.73 16.66 37.48
C ARG A 246 -24.53 17.55 37.81
N ILE A 247 -23.36 16.96 38.03
CA ILE A 247 -22.10 17.70 38.26
C ILE A 247 -21.77 18.61 37.07
N MET A 248 -21.94 18.10 35.85
CA MET A 248 -21.68 18.82 34.62
C MET A 248 -22.61 20.01 34.44
N VAL A 249 -23.92 19.81 34.67
CA VAL A 249 -24.91 20.89 34.61
C VAL A 249 -24.61 21.98 35.64
N ILE A 250 -24.27 21.63 36.89
CA ILE A 250 -23.89 22.61 37.93
C ILE A 250 -22.75 23.51 37.43
N ASN A 251 -21.70 22.93 36.84
CA ASN A 251 -20.55 23.69 36.34
C ASN A 251 -20.90 24.62 35.18
N ILE A 252 -21.84 24.20 34.31
CA ILE A 252 -22.34 24.99 33.18
C ILE A 252 -23.20 26.14 33.66
N LEU A 253 -24.20 25.86 34.51
CA LEU A 253 -25.06 26.88 35.12
C LEU A 253 -24.24 27.94 35.85
N GLY A 254 -23.24 27.55 36.63
CA GLY A 254 -22.34 28.50 37.29
C GLY A 254 -21.63 29.46 36.32
N SER A 255 -21.23 28.97 35.14
CA SER A 255 -20.64 29.83 34.09
C SER A 255 -21.66 30.71 33.38
N ILE A 256 -22.88 30.21 33.13
CA ILE A 256 -23.98 30.95 32.49
C ILE A 256 -24.48 32.06 33.43
N TYR A 257 -24.78 31.73 34.68
CA TYR A 257 -25.25 32.65 35.72
C TYR A 257 -24.26 33.77 35.97
N ALA A 258 -22.96 33.44 36.11
CA ALA A 258 -21.90 34.44 36.22
C ALA A 258 -21.89 35.43 35.04
N ARG A 259 -22.17 34.96 33.81
CA ARG A 259 -22.20 35.83 32.61
C ARG A 259 -23.47 36.69 32.55
N LEU A 260 -24.63 36.15 32.93
CA LEU A 260 -25.90 36.88 33.03
C LEU A 260 -25.81 38.02 34.05
N ILE A 261 -25.22 37.76 35.22
CA ILE A 261 -24.99 38.75 36.28
C ILE A 261 -24.11 39.90 35.77
N LYS A 262 -23.02 39.58 35.06
CA LYS A 262 -22.15 40.61 34.43
C LYS A 262 -22.87 41.47 33.39
N LYS A 263 -23.95 40.97 32.78
CA LYS A 263 -24.81 41.71 31.84
C LYS A 263 -25.96 42.45 32.55
N GLY A 264 -26.02 42.41 33.88
CA GLY A 264 -27.00 43.13 34.68
C GLY A 264 -28.31 42.38 34.93
N LYS A 265 -28.44 41.10 34.53
CA LYS A 265 -29.65 40.29 34.78
C LYS A 265 -29.64 39.71 36.19
N SER A 266 -30.82 39.69 36.82
CA SER A 266 -31.04 38.97 38.09
C SER A 266 -31.18 37.47 37.80
N VAL A 267 -30.54 36.63 38.60
CA VAL A 267 -30.51 35.18 38.39
C VAL A 267 -30.80 34.49 39.72
N ASP A 268 -31.76 33.56 39.73
CA ASP A 268 -32.00 32.67 40.86
C ASP A 268 -31.03 31.48 40.80
N PHE A 269 -30.13 31.39 41.78
CA PHE A 269 -29.15 30.33 41.91
C PHE A 269 -29.37 29.46 43.17
N GLN A 270 -30.57 29.49 43.76
CA GLN A 270 -30.91 28.67 44.95
C GLN A 270 -30.63 27.18 44.74
N LYS A 271 -30.90 26.66 43.54
CA LYS A 271 -30.59 25.26 43.16
C LYS A 271 -29.10 24.90 43.32
N LEU A 272 -28.19 25.86 43.11
CA LEU A 272 -26.75 25.67 43.33
C LEU A 272 -26.40 25.67 44.83
N GLU A 273 -27.09 26.49 45.63
CA GLU A 273 -26.92 26.50 47.09
C GLU A 273 -27.44 25.21 47.74
N ASP A 274 -28.61 24.72 47.31
CA ASP A 274 -29.20 23.47 47.78
C ASP A 274 -28.27 22.28 47.51
N SER A 275 -27.53 22.34 46.40
CA SER A 275 -26.54 21.32 46.02
C SER A 275 -25.38 21.19 47.03
N LEU A 276 -25.10 22.21 47.85
CA LEU A 276 -24.11 22.14 48.93
C LEU A 276 -24.55 21.19 50.07
N GLN A 277 -25.85 20.94 50.22
CA GLN A 277 -26.42 20.03 51.23
C GLN A 277 -26.46 18.56 50.76
N SER A 278 -26.08 18.28 49.52
CA SER A 278 -26.08 16.93 48.94
C SER A 278 -25.22 15.95 49.73
N ARG A 279 -25.58 14.66 49.82
CA ARG A 279 -24.73 13.65 50.46
C ARG A 279 -23.49 13.27 49.61
N TYR A 280 -23.49 13.63 48.32
CA TYR A 280 -22.43 13.26 47.39
C TYR A 280 -21.37 14.36 47.27
N GLY A 281 -20.12 14.03 47.61
CA GLY A 281 -19.01 14.98 47.63
C GLY A 281 -18.72 15.65 46.28
N GLY A 282 -18.92 14.95 45.16
CA GLY A 282 -18.73 15.51 43.81
C GLY A 282 -19.72 16.63 43.46
N LEU A 283 -20.98 16.54 43.91
CA LEU A 283 -21.98 17.59 43.73
C LEU A 283 -21.66 18.82 44.58
N LYS A 284 -21.20 18.60 45.83
CA LYS A 284 -20.73 19.69 46.69
C LYS A 284 -19.54 20.42 46.07
N ASP A 285 -18.55 19.68 45.56
CA ASP A 285 -17.37 20.26 44.92
C ASP A 285 -17.74 21.12 43.70
N ALA A 286 -18.61 20.59 42.83
CA ALA A 286 -19.10 21.33 41.67
C ALA A 286 -19.89 22.59 42.07
N ALA A 287 -20.75 22.48 43.09
CA ALA A 287 -21.55 23.60 43.60
C ALA A 287 -20.66 24.70 44.19
N VAL A 288 -19.61 24.35 44.93
CA VAL A 288 -18.60 25.30 45.43
C VAL A 288 -17.93 26.06 44.29
N ARG A 289 -17.51 25.37 43.21
CA ARG A 289 -16.90 26.03 42.03
C ARG A 289 -17.89 26.94 41.29
N ALA A 290 -19.13 26.47 41.12
CA ALA A 290 -20.18 27.21 40.42
C ALA A 290 -20.58 28.49 41.19
N LEU A 291 -20.86 28.37 42.49
CA LEU A 291 -21.15 29.50 43.37
C LEU A 291 -19.97 30.46 43.48
N GLY A 292 -18.73 29.96 43.49
CA GLY A 292 -17.54 30.79 43.44
C GLY A 292 -17.53 31.75 42.23
N LYS A 293 -17.87 31.27 41.03
CA LYS A 293 -17.98 32.11 39.82
C LYS A 293 -19.13 33.12 39.90
N VAL A 294 -20.27 32.70 40.44
CA VAL A 294 -21.47 33.53 40.61
C VAL A 294 -21.18 34.66 41.60
N TYR A 295 -20.69 34.34 42.80
CA TYR A 295 -20.35 35.31 43.84
C TYR A 295 -19.24 36.25 43.40
N PHE A 296 -18.22 35.76 42.69
CA PHE A 296 -17.19 36.62 42.13
C PHE A 296 -17.77 37.66 41.16
N SER A 297 -18.78 37.28 40.37
CA SER A 297 -19.45 38.18 39.43
C SER A 297 -20.39 39.18 40.13
N LEU A 298 -21.06 38.76 41.22
CA LEU A 298 -21.85 39.66 42.08
C LEU A 298 -20.96 40.71 42.76
N ILE A 299 -19.85 40.27 43.36
CA ILE A 299 -18.85 41.14 43.97
C ILE A 299 -18.35 42.15 42.93
N GLN A 300 -17.98 41.71 41.72
CA GLN A 300 -17.57 42.61 40.63
C GLN A 300 -18.59 43.72 40.29
N LYS A 301 -19.88 43.48 40.50
CA LYS A 301 -20.97 44.44 40.27
C LYS A 301 -21.22 45.37 41.47
N GLY A 302 -20.54 45.13 42.59
CA GLY A 302 -20.71 45.86 43.85
C GLY A 302 -21.75 45.26 44.79
N GLU A 303 -22.27 44.06 44.49
CA GLU A 303 -23.22 43.36 45.34
C GLU A 303 -22.48 42.51 46.40
N LYS A 304 -23.07 42.37 47.60
CA LYS A 304 -22.47 41.61 48.72
C LYS A 304 -23.18 40.27 48.92
N PRO A 305 -22.69 39.16 48.33
CA PRO A 305 -23.30 37.85 48.54
C PRO A 305 -23.07 37.36 49.97
N LEU A 306 -24.06 36.65 50.53
CA LEU A 306 -23.94 35.96 51.80
C LEU A 306 -23.02 34.74 51.65
N LEU A 307 -21.79 34.85 52.15
CA LEU A 307 -20.78 33.79 52.03
C LEU A 307 -20.96 32.63 53.02
N SER A 308 -21.88 32.74 53.99
CA SER A 308 -22.07 31.80 55.10
C SER A 308 -22.27 30.34 54.64
N SER A 309 -22.96 30.11 53.53
CA SER A 309 -23.16 28.78 52.95
C SER A 309 -21.87 28.18 52.38
N LEU A 310 -21.00 28.97 51.75
CA LEU A 310 -19.68 28.52 51.30
C LEU A 310 -18.68 28.41 52.44
N GLU A 311 -18.74 29.29 53.45
CA GLU A 311 -17.86 29.24 54.61
C GLU A 311 -18.01 27.92 55.39
N ARG A 312 -19.21 27.34 55.45
CA ARG A 312 -19.43 26.01 56.03
C ARG A 312 -18.61 24.92 55.33
N MET A 313 -18.33 25.07 54.02
CA MET A 313 -17.58 24.09 53.25
C MET A 313 -16.07 24.12 53.53
N LEU A 314 -15.55 25.17 54.17
CA LEU A 314 -14.17 25.22 54.67
C LEU A 314 -13.88 24.14 55.72
N PHE A 315 -14.92 23.60 56.37
CA PHE A 315 -14.82 22.56 57.39
C PHE A 315 -15.61 21.30 57.00
N ALA A 316 -15.87 21.09 55.70
CA ALA A 316 -16.51 19.87 55.20
C ALA A 316 -15.64 18.63 55.49
N ASP A 317 -16.26 17.46 55.68
CA ASP A 317 -15.52 16.21 55.98
C ASP A 317 -14.55 15.79 54.88
N ASP A 318 -14.94 15.94 53.60
CA ASP A 318 -14.10 15.63 52.44
C ASP A 318 -13.06 16.74 52.24
N TRP A 319 -11.77 16.37 52.31
CA TRP A 319 -10.64 17.28 52.17
C TRP A 319 -10.59 17.96 50.79
N ARG A 320 -11.12 17.30 49.73
CA ARG A 320 -11.16 17.86 48.37
C ARG A 320 -12.07 19.08 48.30
N ILE A 321 -13.21 19.03 49.00
CA ILE A 321 -14.15 20.15 49.09
C ILE A 321 -13.49 21.31 49.84
N ARG A 322 -12.77 21.04 50.94
CA ARG A 322 -12.04 22.08 51.68
C ARG A 322 -11.00 22.77 50.80
N VAL A 323 -10.22 22.01 50.01
CA VAL A 323 -9.26 22.55 49.03
C VAL A 323 -9.96 23.43 47.98
N THR A 324 -11.03 22.93 47.36
CA THR A 324 -11.78 23.70 46.35
C THR A 324 -12.38 24.98 46.94
N THR A 325 -12.90 24.90 48.17
CA THR A 325 -13.46 26.04 48.90
C THR A 325 -12.39 27.07 49.19
N LEU A 326 -11.21 26.66 49.68
CA LEU A 326 -10.06 27.53 49.90
C LEU A 326 -9.62 28.27 48.63
N ASN A 327 -9.55 27.57 47.50
CA ASN A 327 -9.21 28.17 46.21
C ASN A 327 -10.24 29.23 45.77
N VAL A 328 -11.54 28.94 45.97
CA VAL A 328 -12.62 29.90 45.70
C VAL A 328 -12.53 31.11 46.63
N PHE A 329 -12.31 30.91 47.93
CA PHE A 329 -12.15 32.01 48.88
C PHE A 329 -10.92 32.87 48.59
N GLY A 330 -9.78 32.29 48.18
CA GLY A 330 -8.61 33.05 47.75
C GLY A 330 -8.94 34.05 46.64
N GLN A 331 -9.76 33.65 45.67
CA GLN A 331 -10.22 34.53 44.57
C GLN A 331 -11.27 35.55 45.02
N LEU A 332 -12.28 35.11 45.79
CA LEU A 332 -13.37 35.98 46.28
C LEU A 332 -12.83 37.06 47.21
N TYR A 333 -12.08 36.67 48.24
CA TYR A 333 -11.48 37.58 49.21
C TYR A 333 -10.46 38.50 48.56
N GLY A 334 -9.64 38.00 47.62
CA GLY A 334 -8.77 38.86 46.82
C GLY A 334 -9.55 39.95 46.06
N LYS A 335 -10.72 39.60 45.48
CA LYS A 335 -11.56 40.57 44.77
C LYS A 335 -12.26 41.57 45.70
N MET A 336 -12.73 41.11 46.86
CA MET A 336 -13.29 41.99 47.89
C MET A 336 -12.28 43.05 48.34
N VAL A 337 -11.01 42.67 48.51
CA VAL A 337 -9.90 43.59 48.83
C VAL A 337 -9.69 44.64 47.74
N GLU A 338 -9.73 44.25 46.46
CA GLU A 338 -9.64 45.22 45.35
C GLU A 338 -10.74 46.28 45.41
N MET A 339 -11.94 45.88 45.85
CA MET A 339 -13.12 46.74 46.00
C MET A 339 -13.16 47.51 47.33
N GLY A 340 -12.11 47.39 48.15
CA GLY A 340 -11.93 48.17 49.37
C GLY A 340 -12.44 47.50 50.65
N GLU A 341 -12.84 46.22 50.59
CA GLU A 341 -13.31 45.48 51.76
C GLU A 341 -12.19 44.64 52.38
N LYS A 342 -12.15 44.53 53.72
CA LYS A 342 -11.20 43.66 54.42
C LYS A 342 -11.87 42.34 54.81
N PRO A 343 -11.56 41.22 54.13
CA PRO A 343 -12.15 39.92 54.45
C PRO A 343 -11.57 39.33 55.74
N CYS A 344 -12.39 38.59 56.50
CA CYS A 344 -11.92 37.89 57.70
C CYS A 344 -11.17 36.61 57.32
N VAL A 345 -9.83 36.65 57.42
CA VAL A 345 -8.95 35.52 57.06
C VAL A 345 -8.76 34.48 58.17
N GLN A 346 -9.24 34.75 59.39
CA GLN A 346 -9.03 33.88 60.57
C GLN A 346 -9.49 32.43 60.35
N LYS A 347 -10.62 32.22 59.66
CA LYS A 347 -11.12 30.87 59.35
C LYS A 347 -10.14 30.11 58.43
N ILE A 348 -9.49 30.79 57.49
CA ILE A 348 -8.47 30.19 56.62
C ILE A 348 -7.19 29.92 57.41
N GLU A 349 -6.79 30.81 58.33
CA GLU A 349 -5.63 30.61 59.21
C GLU A 349 -5.78 29.36 60.09
N THR A 350 -6.99 29.05 60.58
CA THR A 350 -7.21 27.81 61.37
C THR A 350 -6.93 26.53 60.57
N LEU A 351 -7.08 26.56 59.25
CA LEU A 351 -6.88 25.41 58.37
C LEU A 351 -5.40 25.08 58.14
N PHE A 352 -4.47 25.91 58.62
CA PHE A 352 -3.06 25.52 58.71
C PHE A 352 -2.82 24.32 59.65
N LYS A 353 -3.74 24.05 60.58
CA LYS A 353 -3.71 22.89 61.46
C LYS A 353 -4.54 21.71 60.94
N ASP A 354 -5.07 21.78 59.71
CA ASP A 354 -5.86 20.70 59.12
C ASP A 354 -5.03 19.40 59.02
N ARG A 355 -5.69 18.24 59.17
CA ARG A 355 -5.05 16.92 59.10
C ARG A 355 -4.45 16.61 57.71
N HIS A 356 -5.02 17.14 56.63
CA HIS A 356 -4.56 16.87 55.26
C HIS A 356 -3.58 17.93 54.75
N GLY A 357 -2.44 17.48 54.22
CA GLY A 357 -1.41 18.36 53.66
C GLY A 357 -1.88 19.23 52.49
N SER A 358 -2.73 18.70 51.62
CA SER A 358 -3.29 19.45 50.48
C SER A 358 -4.17 20.62 50.93
N VAL A 359 -4.89 20.49 52.04
CA VAL A 359 -5.73 21.56 52.60
C VAL A 359 -4.84 22.66 53.18
N ARG A 360 -3.80 22.28 53.93
CA ARG A 360 -2.82 23.24 54.47
C ARG A 360 -2.14 24.03 53.35
N LYS A 361 -1.73 23.36 52.26
CA LYS A 361 -1.16 23.99 51.06
C LYS A 361 -2.14 24.98 50.40
N ALA A 362 -3.38 24.57 50.15
CA ALA A 362 -4.39 25.43 49.55
C ALA A 362 -4.73 26.65 50.44
N ALA A 363 -4.69 26.49 51.76
CA ALA A 363 -4.89 27.58 52.72
C ALA A 363 -3.76 28.61 52.63
N ALA A 364 -2.52 28.14 52.51
CA ALA A 364 -1.34 28.98 52.25
C ALA A 364 -1.46 29.77 50.95
N GLU A 365 -1.79 29.10 49.84
CA GLU A 365 -1.95 29.75 48.53
C GLU A 365 -3.08 30.79 48.54
N ALA A 366 -4.22 30.46 49.17
CA ALA A 366 -5.34 31.38 49.32
C ALA A 366 -4.96 32.61 50.15
N LEU A 367 -4.28 32.44 51.29
CA LEU A 367 -3.80 33.54 52.13
C LEU A 367 -2.75 34.38 51.43
N GLY A 368 -1.80 33.75 50.72
CA GLY A 368 -0.80 34.45 49.92
C GLY A 368 -1.46 35.39 48.90
N ASN A 369 -2.46 34.90 48.16
CA ASN A 369 -3.24 35.70 47.20
C ASN A 369 -3.98 36.87 47.87
N ILE A 370 -4.60 36.64 49.03
CA ILE A 370 -5.35 37.68 49.77
C ILE A 370 -4.40 38.74 50.32
N TYR A 371 -3.32 38.33 50.97
CA TYR A 371 -2.34 39.25 51.55
C TYR A 371 -1.62 40.06 50.47
N LEU A 372 -1.32 39.48 49.31
CA LEU A 372 -0.79 40.22 48.16
C LEU A 372 -1.71 41.36 47.73
N LYS A 373 -3.03 41.13 47.68
CA LYS A 373 -4.02 42.17 47.36
C LYS A 373 -4.16 43.22 48.48
N LEU A 374 -3.98 42.82 49.73
CA LEU A 374 -3.95 43.75 50.87
C LEU A 374 -2.70 44.63 50.84
N ILE A 375 -1.55 44.07 50.45
CA ILE A 375 -0.30 44.81 50.26
C ILE A 375 -0.46 45.84 49.14
N ASP A 376 -1.17 45.52 48.04
CA ASP A 376 -1.49 46.47 46.96
C ASP A 376 -2.32 47.67 47.43
N LYS A 377 -3.09 47.50 48.52
CA LYS A 377 -3.86 48.58 49.16
C LYS A 377 -3.10 49.25 50.32
N GLY A 378 -1.81 48.94 50.49
CA GLY A 378 -0.92 49.52 51.49
C GLY A 378 -0.89 48.79 52.84
N ASP A 379 -1.60 47.66 53.00
CA ASP A 379 -1.64 46.90 54.26
C ASP A 379 -0.59 45.77 54.27
N ARG A 380 0.57 46.06 54.88
CA ARG A 380 1.69 45.09 55.02
C ARG A 380 1.67 44.30 56.33
N SER A 381 0.63 44.45 57.16
CA SER A 381 0.56 43.78 58.47
C SER A 381 0.58 42.26 58.37
N GLY A 382 -0.07 41.70 57.34
CA GLY A 382 -0.11 40.26 57.07
C GLY A 382 1.24 39.68 56.61
N LEU A 383 2.07 40.45 55.90
CA LEU A 383 3.40 40.01 55.45
C LEU A 383 4.34 39.81 56.64
N LYS A 384 4.41 40.79 57.55
CA LYS A 384 5.23 40.68 58.76
C LYS A 384 4.80 39.50 59.63
N LYS A 385 3.50 39.31 59.80
CA LYS A 385 2.93 38.19 60.54
C LYS A 385 3.32 36.83 59.92
N LEU A 386 3.35 36.72 58.59
CA LEU A 386 3.81 35.50 57.91
C LEU A 386 5.32 35.29 58.01
N GLU A 387 6.14 36.35 57.87
CA GLU A 387 7.59 36.27 58.07
C GLU A 387 7.94 35.81 59.50
N GLU A 388 7.24 36.31 60.52
CA GLU A 388 7.39 35.87 61.92
C GLU A 388 6.97 34.39 62.11
N MET A 389 5.93 33.96 61.40
CA MET A 389 5.41 32.58 61.46
C MET A 389 6.30 31.54 60.76
N GLN A 390 7.24 31.97 59.89
CA GLN A 390 8.14 31.07 59.16
C GLN A 390 9.07 30.28 60.10
N HIS A 391 9.43 30.86 61.25
CA HIS A 391 10.34 30.24 62.23
C HIS A 391 9.64 29.38 63.29
N SER A 392 8.39 28.96 63.04
CA SER A 392 7.64 28.08 63.94
C SER A 392 8.33 26.72 64.12
N GLN A 393 8.35 26.19 65.35
CA GLN A 393 8.89 24.85 65.68
C GLN A 393 8.18 23.70 64.95
N ASN A 394 6.93 23.90 64.52
CA ASN A 394 6.21 22.94 63.70
C ASN A 394 6.68 23.04 62.24
N TRP A 395 7.55 22.13 61.80
CA TRP A 395 8.12 22.09 60.45
C TRP A 395 7.06 22.06 59.34
N LEU A 396 5.92 21.40 59.59
CA LEU A 396 4.81 21.27 58.64
C LEU A 396 4.08 22.61 58.45
N PHE A 397 4.01 23.40 59.53
CA PHE A 397 3.46 24.75 59.52
C PHE A 397 4.46 25.74 58.89
N ALA A 398 5.74 25.64 59.26
CA ALA A 398 6.82 26.43 58.66
C ALA A 398 6.90 26.25 57.14
N ARG A 399 6.83 25.00 56.63
CA ARG A 399 6.76 24.69 55.19
C ARG A 399 5.65 25.45 54.48
N VAL A 400 4.45 25.45 55.06
CA VAL A 400 3.24 26.04 54.47
C VAL A 400 3.32 27.58 54.48
N VAL A 401 3.92 28.15 55.51
CA VAL A 401 4.24 29.58 55.59
C VAL A 401 5.32 29.96 54.58
N SER A 402 6.40 29.18 54.46
CA SER A 402 7.45 29.37 53.44
C SER A 402 6.87 29.35 52.02
N ILE A 403 5.97 28.41 51.69
CA ILE A 403 5.29 28.38 50.38
C ILE A 403 4.46 29.66 50.13
N SER A 404 3.79 30.17 51.16
CA SER A 404 3.01 31.42 51.05
C SER A 404 3.93 32.63 50.82
N LEU A 405 5.05 32.69 51.56
CA LEU A 405 6.05 33.74 51.43
C LEU A 405 6.72 33.70 50.05
N ALA A 406 7.04 32.51 49.51
CA ALA A 406 7.62 32.38 48.18
C ALA A 406 6.72 33.00 47.09
N HIS A 407 5.41 32.76 47.14
CA HIS A 407 4.44 33.38 46.23
C HIS A 407 4.32 34.90 46.43
N ILE A 408 4.32 35.38 47.69
CA ILE A 408 4.25 36.81 47.98
C ILE A 408 5.53 37.52 47.51
N TYR A 409 6.71 36.98 47.82
CA TYR A 409 8.00 37.51 47.36
C TYR A 409 8.06 37.55 45.84
N SER A 410 7.68 36.45 45.16
CA SER A 410 7.58 36.40 43.70
C SER A 410 6.75 37.56 43.14
N ALA A 411 5.55 37.80 43.67
CA ALA A 411 4.69 38.87 43.21
C ALA A 411 5.21 40.29 43.53
N LEU A 412 5.87 40.48 44.67
CA LEU A 412 6.50 41.75 45.04
C LEU A 412 7.69 42.07 44.12
N ILE A 413 8.52 41.06 43.80
CA ILE A 413 9.63 41.19 42.84
C ILE A 413 9.08 41.59 41.47
N GLN A 414 8.01 40.94 41.01
CA GLN A 414 7.34 41.27 39.76
C GLN A 414 6.68 42.66 39.72
N LYS A 415 6.52 43.34 40.87
CA LYS A 415 6.05 44.73 40.97
C LYS A 415 7.21 45.74 41.12
N GLY A 416 8.45 45.25 41.08
CA GLY A 416 9.66 46.07 41.15
C GLY A 416 10.33 46.11 42.54
N GLU A 417 9.79 45.43 43.56
CA GLU A 417 10.41 45.37 44.90
C GLU A 417 11.52 44.30 44.95
N MET A 418 12.63 44.55 44.25
CA MET A 418 13.74 43.61 44.07
C MET A 418 14.44 43.19 45.38
N GLN A 419 14.24 43.91 46.48
CA GLN A 419 14.78 43.58 47.81
C GLN A 419 14.31 42.20 48.34
N TYR A 420 13.26 41.63 47.78
CA TYR A 420 12.75 40.30 48.13
C TYR A 420 13.36 39.17 47.30
N LEU A 421 14.12 39.45 46.23
CA LEU A 421 14.76 38.42 45.41
C LEU A 421 15.82 37.62 46.21
N PRO A 422 16.74 38.25 46.98
CA PRO A 422 17.67 37.50 47.83
C PRO A 422 16.96 36.68 48.91
N LYS A 423 15.84 37.18 49.44
CA LYS A 423 15.01 36.44 50.40
C LYS A 423 14.43 35.17 49.77
N LEU A 424 13.98 35.23 48.52
CA LEU A 424 13.47 34.09 47.77
C LEU A 424 14.60 33.10 47.41
N GLU A 425 15.77 33.59 47.00
CA GLU A 425 16.93 32.73 46.68
C GLU A 425 17.48 31.99 47.92
N ILE A 426 17.44 32.60 49.11
CA ILE A 426 17.83 31.93 50.36
C ILE A 426 16.93 30.72 50.65
N MET A 427 15.67 30.73 50.21
CA MET A 427 14.74 29.61 50.42
C MET A 427 15.17 28.34 49.64
N LEU A 428 16.04 28.46 48.63
CA LEU A 428 16.68 27.31 47.97
C LEU A 428 17.63 26.55 48.88
N LYS A 429 18.06 27.14 50.01
CA LYS A 429 18.96 26.51 50.99
C LYS A 429 18.21 25.90 52.18
N GLU A 430 16.87 25.97 52.20
CA GLU A 430 16.08 25.27 53.23
C GLU A 430 16.20 23.75 53.05
N ASN A 431 16.24 23.00 54.15
CA ASN A 431 16.31 21.53 54.16
C ASN A 431 15.01 20.85 53.66
N ASP A 432 13.98 21.62 53.32
CA ASP A 432 12.67 21.11 52.95
C ASP A 432 12.51 21.03 51.44
N PHE A 433 12.61 19.79 50.91
CA PHE A 433 12.57 19.55 49.46
C PHE A 433 11.35 20.16 48.75
N TYR A 434 10.20 20.27 49.44
CA TYR A 434 8.98 20.83 48.85
C TYR A 434 9.08 22.37 48.75
N VAL A 435 9.75 23.01 49.71
CA VAL A 435 10.08 24.43 49.63
C VAL A 435 11.08 24.67 48.50
N ASN A 436 12.10 23.83 48.31
CA ASN A 436 13.05 23.98 47.20
C ASN A 436 12.33 23.90 45.84
N ILE A 437 11.45 22.92 45.62
CA ILE A 437 10.71 22.75 44.35
C ILE A 437 9.81 23.97 44.06
N VAL A 438 9.07 24.46 45.05
CA VAL A 438 8.21 25.64 44.90
C VAL A 438 9.06 26.90 44.66
N THR A 439 10.19 27.02 45.35
CA THR A 439 11.12 28.14 45.18
C THR A 439 11.74 28.14 43.78
N ILE A 440 12.17 26.98 43.26
CA ILE A 440 12.66 26.83 41.89
C ILE A 440 11.59 27.27 40.87
N SER A 441 10.35 26.81 41.05
CA SER A 441 9.24 27.14 40.14
C SER A 441 8.86 28.63 40.18
N THR A 442 8.86 29.21 41.37
CA THR A 442 8.56 30.65 41.56
C THR A 442 9.69 31.53 41.04
N LEU A 443 10.96 31.15 41.24
CA LEU A 443 12.12 31.82 40.64
C LEU A 443 12.07 31.74 39.11
N ALA A 444 11.72 30.59 38.52
CA ALA A 444 11.56 30.48 37.07
C ALA A 444 10.54 31.48 36.52
N THR A 445 9.38 31.59 37.18
CA THR A 445 8.32 32.54 36.81
C THR A 445 8.79 34.00 36.96
N VAL A 446 9.58 34.29 37.99
CA VAL A 446 10.15 35.62 38.24
C VAL A 446 11.17 35.97 37.16
N TYR A 447 12.14 35.10 36.89
CA TYR A 447 13.15 35.34 35.87
C TYR A 447 12.55 35.44 34.48
N GLU A 448 11.59 34.59 34.10
CA GLU A 448 10.90 34.66 32.81
C GLU A 448 10.25 36.04 32.59
N LYS A 449 9.49 36.54 33.57
CA LYS A 449 8.87 37.87 33.49
C LYS A 449 9.89 39.02 33.49
N LEU A 450 10.98 38.88 34.25
CA LEU A 450 12.06 39.87 34.22
C LEU A 450 12.78 39.90 32.86
N ILE A 451 12.94 38.74 32.21
CA ILE A 451 13.45 38.62 30.83
C ILE A 451 12.49 39.25 29.83
N GLU A 452 11.17 39.10 30.01
CA GLU A 452 10.16 39.79 29.21
C GLU A 452 10.31 41.32 29.30
N GLU A 453 10.58 41.84 30.50
CA GLU A 453 10.86 43.25 30.80
C GLU A 453 12.28 43.71 30.38
N GLY A 454 13.13 42.81 29.86
CA GLY A 454 14.48 43.12 29.39
C GLY A 454 15.55 43.21 30.49
N LYS A 455 15.29 42.64 31.68
CA LYS A 455 16.23 42.58 32.81
C LYS A 455 16.85 41.18 32.89
N TYR A 456 18.17 41.11 33.08
CA TYR A 456 18.94 39.87 33.09
C TYR A 456 19.69 39.67 34.40
N PHE A 457 19.76 38.43 34.88
CA PHE A 457 20.33 38.07 36.17
C PHE A 457 21.21 36.82 36.04
N LYS A 458 22.15 36.66 36.96
CA LYS A 458 22.94 35.43 37.09
C LYS A 458 22.05 34.30 37.61
N LEU A 459 22.06 33.16 36.93
CA LEU A 459 21.25 31.98 37.26
C LEU A 459 21.98 30.98 38.16
N GLU A 460 23.16 31.34 38.69
CA GLU A 460 24.05 30.48 39.50
C GLU A 460 23.28 29.72 40.60
N SER A 461 22.34 30.37 41.29
CA SER A 461 21.53 29.76 42.35
C SER A 461 20.63 28.62 41.84
N LEU A 462 20.07 28.73 40.63
CA LEU A 462 19.26 27.69 39.99
C LEU A 462 20.13 26.64 39.29
N GLU A 463 21.23 27.04 38.67
CA GLU A 463 22.20 26.15 38.03
C GLU A 463 22.83 25.19 39.05
N ASN A 464 23.13 25.66 40.25
CA ASN A 464 23.60 24.81 41.36
C ASN A 464 22.59 23.72 41.75
N MET A 465 21.30 23.91 41.52
CA MET A 465 20.27 22.90 41.81
C MET A 465 20.29 21.71 40.83
N LEU A 466 20.98 21.82 39.68
CA LEU A 466 21.19 20.70 38.76
C LEU A 466 22.03 19.58 39.37
N HIS A 467 22.87 19.90 40.37
CA HIS A 467 23.75 18.94 41.05
C HIS A 467 23.22 18.52 42.43
N HIS A 468 21.98 18.86 42.76
CA HIS A 468 21.37 18.52 44.05
C HIS A 468 21.21 17.00 44.21
N GLU A 469 21.33 16.46 45.43
CA GLU A 469 21.26 15.01 45.71
C GLU A 469 19.88 14.42 45.35
N ASP A 470 18.81 15.15 45.62
CA ASP A 470 17.43 14.76 45.31
C ASP A 470 17.07 14.91 43.82
N ILE A 471 16.63 13.82 43.20
CA ILE A 471 16.23 13.75 41.79
C ILE A 471 15.04 14.66 41.43
N TYR A 472 14.08 14.86 42.34
CA TYR A 472 12.92 15.72 42.08
C TYR A 472 13.30 17.19 42.04
N ILE A 473 14.30 17.60 42.83
CA ILE A 473 14.87 18.95 42.79
C ILE A 473 15.64 19.16 41.48
N ARG A 474 16.43 18.16 41.05
CA ARG A 474 17.10 18.22 39.74
C ARG A 474 16.11 18.32 38.58
N ILE A 475 15.03 17.53 38.59
CA ILE A 475 13.96 17.61 37.57
C ILE A 475 13.31 19.00 37.55
N ALA A 476 13.00 19.56 38.73
CA ALA A 476 12.44 20.91 38.84
C ALA A 476 13.41 21.97 38.31
N ALA A 477 14.70 21.87 38.65
CA ALA A 477 15.75 22.77 38.19
C ALA A 477 15.94 22.71 36.67
N VAL A 478 15.99 21.51 36.09
CA VAL A 478 16.02 21.30 34.63
C VAL A 478 14.82 21.96 33.97
N SER A 479 13.60 21.73 34.47
CA SER A 479 12.38 22.31 33.89
C SER A 479 12.40 23.84 33.96
N ALA A 480 12.86 24.40 35.08
CA ALA A 480 12.99 25.84 35.28
C ALA A 480 14.02 26.45 34.32
N LEU A 481 15.25 25.93 34.30
CA LEU A 481 16.33 26.42 33.44
C LEU A 481 15.98 26.27 31.97
N THR A 482 15.38 25.14 31.57
CA THR A 482 14.93 24.92 30.20
C THR A 482 13.92 26.00 29.76
N THR A 483 12.99 26.40 30.63
CA THR A 483 12.00 27.47 30.37
C THR A 483 12.68 28.85 30.27
N ILE A 484 13.60 29.14 31.20
CA ILE A 484 14.34 30.41 31.24
C ILE A 484 15.24 30.55 30.02
N TYR A 485 16.06 29.54 29.71
CA TYR A 485 16.94 29.51 28.55
C TYR A 485 16.15 29.59 27.24
N SER A 486 15.00 28.90 27.12
CA SER A 486 14.11 29.06 25.96
C SER A 486 13.67 30.50 25.76
N SER A 487 13.29 31.19 26.84
CA SER A 487 12.87 32.59 26.79
C SER A 487 14.02 33.54 26.43
N LEU A 488 15.23 33.28 26.94
CA LEU A 488 16.44 34.03 26.60
C LEU A 488 16.83 33.87 25.12
N VAL A 489 16.79 32.64 24.59
CA VAL A 489 17.07 32.36 23.17
C VAL A 489 16.08 33.11 22.27
N LEU A 490 14.78 33.10 22.62
CA LEU A 490 13.76 33.83 21.86
C LEU A 490 13.89 35.36 21.94
N LYS A 491 14.61 35.89 22.94
CA LYS A 491 14.94 37.32 23.07
C LYS A 491 16.29 37.69 22.42
N GLY A 492 16.99 36.73 21.83
CA GLY A 492 18.20 36.95 21.02
C GLY A 492 19.52 36.53 21.67
N HIS A 493 19.51 36.00 22.90
CA HIS A 493 20.71 35.50 23.60
C HIS A 493 21.00 34.05 23.19
N LYS A 494 21.71 33.88 22.07
CA LYS A 494 21.93 32.58 21.42
C LYS A 494 22.92 31.68 22.16
N GLU A 495 23.75 32.22 23.05
CA GLU A 495 24.66 31.46 23.89
C GLU A 495 23.94 30.38 24.72
N TYR A 496 22.70 30.65 25.14
CA TYR A 496 21.88 29.68 25.89
C TYR A 496 21.32 28.55 25.03
N LEU A 497 21.35 28.68 23.70
CA LEU A 497 21.00 27.58 22.80
C LEU A 497 22.10 26.50 22.84
N GLU A 498 23.37 26.92 22.85
CA GLU A 498 24.52 26.00 22.97
C GLU A 498 24.47 25.26 24.31
N THR A 499 24.15 25.97 25.41
CA THR A 499 23.95 25.34 26.72
C THR A 499 22.82 24.30 26.72
N LEU A 500 21.70 24.56 26.03
CA LEU A 500 20.60 23.59 25.91
C LEU A 500 21.00 22.37 25.06
N GLU A 501 21.81 22.57 24.01
CA GLU A 501 22.34 21.50 23.16
C GLU A 501 23.38 20.63 23.91
N GLU A 502 24.20 21.24 24.77
CA GLU A 502 25.11 20.54 25.70
C GLU A 502 24.33 19.72 26.73
N MET A 503 23.33 20.33 27.39
CA MET A 503 22.45 19.62 28.34
C MET A 503 21.70 18.44 27.67
N PHE A 504 21.35 18.56 26.39
CA PHE A 504 20.78 17.45 25.61
C PHE A 504 21.81 16.36 25.32
N SER A 505 23.07 16.70 25.04
CA SER A 505 24.09 15.73 24.69
C SER A 505 24.59 14.94 25.90
N GLU A 506 24.84 15.64 27.02
CA GLU A 506 25.54 15.10 28.19
C GLU A 506 24.60 14.73 29.37
N GLY A 507 23.33 15.11 29.31
CA GLY A 507 22.38 14.94 30.43
C GLY A 507 21.85 13.51 30.65
N GLU A 508 21.33 13.25 31.86
CA GLU A 508 20.56 12.04 32.18
C GLU A 508 19.22 11.99 31.41
N TRP A 509 18.52 10.85 31.41
CA TRP A 509 17.33 10.65 30.57
C TRP A 509 16.22 11.70 30.74
N TYR A 510 15.95 12.17 31.97
CA TYR A 510 14.95 13.21 32.24
C TYR A 510 15.41 14.60 31.80
N VAL A 511 16.73 14.85 31.81
CA VAL A 511 17.34 16.07 31.26
C VAL A 511 17.13 16.07 29.76
N LYS A 512 17.51 14.97 29.08
CA LYS A 512 17.31 14.78 27.63
C LYS A 512 15.86 14.96 27.21
N LYS A 513 14.90 14.41 27.96
CA LYS A 513 13.47 14.56 27.67
C LYS A 513 12.99 16.02 27.76
N ALA A 514 13.36 16.73 28.81
CA ALA A 514 12.99 18.14 29.00
C ALA A 514 13.67 19.06 27.97
N THR A 515 14.97 18.88 27.74
CA THR A 515 15.73 19.69 26.78
C THR A 515 15.31 19.42 25.36
N THR A 516 15.00 18.17 24.97
CA THR A 516 14.52 17.87 23.61
C THR A 516 13.19 18.56 23.30
N SER A 517 12.26 18.56 24.26
CA SER A 517 10.97 19.24 24.11
C SER A 517 11.14 20.74 23.92
N ALA A 518 12.10 21.35 24.62
CA ALA A 518 12.41 22.76 24.47
C ALA A 518 13.17 23.08 23.18
N LEU A 519 14.21 22.31 22.84
CA LEU A 519 14.94 22.44 21.59
C LEU A 519 14.01 22.29 20.39
N ALA A 520 13.08 21.32 20.40
CA ALA A 520 12.09 21.17 19.34
C ALA A 520 11.21 22.43 19.19
N ASN A 521 10.73 23.00 20.30
CA ASN A 521 9.94 24.23 20.28
C ASN A 521 10.77 25.46 19.85
N ILE A 522 12.02 25.57 20.30
CA ILE A 522 12.93 26.66 19.94
C ILE A 522 13.28 26.56 18.46
N TYR A 523 13.73 25.42 17.96
CA TYR A 523 14.02 25.22 16.55
C TYR A 523 12.80 25.50 15.68
N ALA A 524 11.60 25.03 16.06
CA ALA A 524 10.37 25.34 15.35
C ALA A 524 10.12 26.86 15.28
N ARG A 525 10.24 27.58 16.41
CA ARG A 525 10.08 29.04 16.44
C ARG A 525 11.16 29.79 15.66
N LEU A 526 12.41 29.35 15.73
CA LEU A 526 13.53 29.92 14.98
C LEU A 526 13.34 29.75 13.47
N VAL A 527 12.84 28.58 13.03
CA VAL A 527 12.48 28.37 11.61
C VAL A 527 11.34 29.30 11.20
N LEU A 528 10.30 29.45 12.03
CA LEU A 528 9.19 30.37 11.78
C LEU A 528 9.62 31.85 11.77
N SER A 529 10.65 32.22 12.53
CA SER A 529 11.25 33.57 12.51
C SER A 529 12.27 33.79 11.40
N GLY A 530 12.50 32.78 10.53
CA GLY A 530 13.33 32.89 9.33
C GLY A 530 14.70 32.21 9.39
N GLU A 531 15.10 31.62 10.52
CA GLU A 531 16.38 30.92 10.70
C GLU A 531 16.32 29.46 10.23
N LYS A 532 16.19 29.29 8.91
CA LYS A 532 15.87 28.02 8.24
C LYS A 532 16.88 26.88 8.46
N LYS A 533 18.12 27.19 8.85
CA LYS A 533 19.15 26.17 9.14
C LYS A 533 18.70 25.16 10.21
N TYR A 534 17.82 25.58 11.12
CA TYR A 534 17.31 24.75 12.22
C TYR A 534 16.21 23.77 11.80
N LEU A 535 15.70 23.81 10.56
CA LEU A 535 14.73 22.82 10.07
C LEU A 535 15.35 21.41 10.08
N ARG A 536 16.63 21.30 9.71
CA ARG A 536 17.36 20.03 9.74
C ARG A 536 17.67 19.58 11.17
N ASN A 537 17.96 20.51 12.08
CA ASN A 537 18.13 20.20 13.49
C ASN A 537 16.82 19.66 14.09
N LEU A 538 15.68 20.28 13.78
CA LEU A 538 14.36 19.80 14.20
C LEU A 538 14.04 18.41 13.62
N GLU A 539 14.37 18.19 12.34
CA GLU A 539 14.21 16.88 11.70
C GLU A 539 15.07 15.80 12.36
N ASN A 540 16.33 16.10 12.73
CA ASN A 540 17.20 15.15 13.40
C ASN A 540 16.65 14.68 14.76
N LEU A 541 15.78 15.47 15.42
CA LEU A 541 15.14 15.05 16.67
C LEU A 541 14.08 13.96 16.46
N LEU A 542 13.68 13.63 15.22
CA LEU A 542 12.79 12.50 14.93
C LEU A 542 13.44 11.14 15.17
N SER A 543 14.78 11.03 15.13
CA SER A 543 15.48 9.75 15.29
C SER A 543 15.60 9.30 16.76
N ILE A 544 14.96 10.00 17.69
CA ILE A 544 14.96 9.67 19.12
C ILE A 544 13.96 8.55 19.38
N GLU A 545 14.36 7.54 20.17
CA GLU A 545 13.55 6.34 20.43
C GLU A 545 12.28 6.59 21.27
N ASP A 546 12.23 7.66 22.06
CA ASP A 546 11.04 8.02 22.87
C ASP A 546 9.89 8.46 21.94
N LYS A 547 8.83 7.64 21.88
CA LYS A 547 7.66 7.85 21.04
C LYS A 547 6.91 9.15 21.33
N ASP A 548 6.81 9.58 22.59
CA ASP A 548 6.10 10.81 22.94
C ASP A 548 6.83 12.03 22.35
N ILE A 549 8.17 11.97 22.36
CA ILE A 549 9.04 13.02 21.84
C ILE A 549 8.98 13.02 20.32
N SER A 550 9.17 11.88 19.66
CA SER A 550 9.16 11.81 18.19
C SER A 550 7.81 12.21 17.60
N GLN A 551 6.69 11.86 18.25
CA GLN A 551 5.35 12.32 17.87
C GLN A 551 5.18 13.84 18.08
N THR A 552 5.72 14.39 19.16
CA THR A 552 5.71 15.84 19.42
C THR A 552 6.52 16.60 18.37
N VAL A 553 7.71 16.09 18.02
CA VAL A 553 8.57 16.64 16.97
C VAL A 553 7.89 16.55 15.61
N ALA A 554 7.25 15.42 15.27
CA ALA A 554 6.49 15.26 14.03
C ALA A 554 5.34 16.27 13.92
N ARG A 555 4.61 16.52 15.01
CA ARG A 555 3.56 17.55 15.06
C ARG A 555 4.12 18.96 14.81
N LEU A 556 5.24 19.31 15.46
CA LEU A 556 5.91 20.61 15.27
C LEU A 556 6.45 20.77 13.85
N LEU A 557 7.04 19.73 13.27
CA LEU A 557 7.46 19.72 11.86
C LEU A 557 6.29 19.95 10.92
N CYS A 558 5.15 19.30 11.15
CA CYS A 558 3.93 19.53 10.38
C CYS A 558 3.45 20.99 10.48
N GLU A 559 3.47 21.59 11.68
CA GLU A 559 3.11 22.99 11.90
C GLU A 559 4.05 23.95 11.15
N VAL A 560 5.37 23.71 11.22
CA VAL A 560 6.40 24.50 10.52
C VAL A 560 6.26 24.37 9.00
N ILE A 561 6.14 23.14 8.49
CA ILE A 561 5.94 22.86 7.06
C ILE A 561 4.66 23.56 6.57
N ASN A 562 3.57 23.50 7.35
CA ASN A 562 2.33 24.17 7.00
C ASN A 562 2.52 25.69 6.93
N ALA A 563 3.16 26.31 7.92
CA ALA A 563 3.42 27.75 7.92
C ALA A 563 4.29 28.20 6.73
N ILE A 564 5.38 27.48 6.44
CA ILE A 564 6.27 27.77 5.31
C ILE A 564 5.49 27.70 4.00
N ILE A 565 4.75 26.59 3.77
CA ILE A 565 4.05 26.38 2.51
C ILE A 565 2.83 27.30 2.36
N GLN A 566 2.08 27.61 3.43
CA GLN A 566 0.97 28.58 3.35
C GLN A 566 1.46 29.97 2.95
N SER A 567 2.65 30.39 3.40
CA SER A 567 3.26 31.67 2.97
C SER A 567 3.58 31.72 1.47
N LYS A 568 3.72 30.54 0.82
CA LYS A 568 4.06 30.39 -0.61
C LYS A 568 3.02 29.58 -1.39
N LYS A 569 1.77 29.60 -0.96
CA LYS A 569 0.69 28.73 -1.45
C LYS A 569 0.50 28.78 -2.97
N GLU A 570 0.60 29.96 -3.58
CA GLU A 570 0.45 30.12 -5.04
C GLU A 570 1.54 29.39 -5.83
N MET A 571 2.78 29.38 -5.33
CA MET A 571 3.89 28.67 -5.99
C MET A 571 3.67 27.15 -5.95
N LEU A 572 3.23 26.62 -4.81
CA LEU A 572 2.88 25.20 -4.71
C LEU A 572 1.69 24.85 -5.61
N ASN A 573 0.66 25.70 -5.68
CA ASN A 573 -0.49 25.49 -6.57
C ASN A 573 -0.03 25.36 -8.03
N ASN A 574 0.85 26.24 -8.50
CA ASN A 574 1.37 26.20 -9.86
C ASN A 574 2.17 24.92 -10.14
N THR A 575 2.99 24.49 -9.19
CA THR A 575 3.75 23.23 -9.27
C THR A 575 2.82 22.02 -9.32
N VAL A 576 1.79 21.99 -8.48
CA VAL A 576 0.79 20.92 -8.44
C VAL A 576 -0.01 20.88 -9.73
N LEU A 577 -0.50 22.02 -10.24
CA LEU A 577 -1.22 22.09 -11.51
C LEU A 577 -0.35 21.63 -12.69
N LYS A 578 0.94 21.98 -12.70
CA LYS A 578 1.89 21.53 -13.73
C LYS A 578 2.08 20.01 -13.66
N ILE A 579 2.20 19.44 -12.48
CA ILE A 579 2.39 17.99 -12.29
C ILE A 579 1.09 17.22 -12.54
N GLU A 580 -0.06 17.72 -12.10
CA GLU A 580 -1.37 17.17 -12.46
C GLU A 580 -1.61 17.24 -13.96
N TRP A 581 -1.24 18.34 -14.62
CA TRP A 581 -1.29 18.42 -16.08
C TRP A 581 -0.35 17.42 -16.73
N LEU A 582 0.86 17.20 -16.20
CA LEU A 582 1.79 16.18 -16.70
C LEU A 582 1.27 14.75 -16.47
N LEU A 583 0.72 14.46 -15.29
CA LEU A 583 0.15 13.16 -14.92
C LEU A 583 -1.13 12.90 -15.71
N HIS A 584 -2.03 13.86 -15.81
CA HIS A 584 -3.21 13.80 -16.66
C HIS A 584 -2.79 13.65 -18.11
N LYS A 585 -1.86 14.47 -18.63
CA LYS A 585 -1.32 14.31 -19.98
C LYS A 585 -0.63 12.98 -20.21
N LYS A 586 -0.17 12.25 -19.18
CA LYS A 586 0.39 10.89 -19.27
C LYS A 586 -0.68 9.78 -19.17
N LEU A 587 -1.62 9.90 -18.23
CA LEU A 587 -2.76 8.98 -18.05
C LEU A 587 -3.76 9.11 -19.20
N SER A 588 -3.91 10.33 -19.70
CA SER A 588 -4.68 10.74 -20.88
C SER A 588 -3.79 10.98 -22.09
N SER A 589 -2.48 10.76 -21.98
CA SER A 589 -1.67 10.51 -23.17
C SER A 589 -2.36 9.32 -23.80
N PRO A 590 -2.73 9.35 -25.09
CA PRO A 590 -2.91 8.07 -25.75
C PRO A 590 -1.61 7.32 -25.45
N LEU A 591 -1.73 6.13 -24.83
CA LEU A 591 -0.66 5.14 -24.66
C LEU A 591 0.39 5.46 -25.70
N LYS A 592 1.57 6.01 -25.31
CA LYS A 592 2.54 6.66 -26.24
C LYS A 592 2.44 5.88 -27.56
N GLY A 593 1.76 6.47 -28.56
CA GLY A 593 1.17 5.68 -29.65
C GLY A 593 2.18 4.69 -30.17
N SER A 594 1.74 3.46 -30.45
CA SER A 594 2.63 2.38 -30.88
C SER A 594 3.73 2.92 -31.79
N LEU A 595 4.98 2.52 -31.52
CA LEU A 595 6.12 2.90 -32.34
C LEU A 595 6.02 2.37 -33.79
N ALA A 596 4.86 1.81 -34.16
CA ALA A 596 4.38 1.63 -35.51
C ALA A 596 4.71 2.80 -36.45
N SER A 597 4.61 4.06 -36.00
CA SER A 597 4.97 5.21 -36.87
C SER A 597 6.46 5.25 -37.24
N ARG A 598 7.32 4.50 -36.56
CA ARG A 598 8.75 4.32 -36.87
C ARG A 598 9.03 3.08 -37.71
N ILE A 599 7.99 2.38 -38.14
CA ILE A 599 8.05 1.22 -39.01
C ILE A 599 7.26 1.53 -40.27
N GLU A 600 7.97 1.64 -41.39
CA GLU A 600 7.34 1.86 -42.69
C GLU A 600 7.46 0.56 -43.49
N ILE A 601 6.31 0.00 -43.88
CA ILE A 601 6.27 -1.22 -44.69
C ILE A 601 5.76 -0.83 -46.08
N ASP A 602 6.64 -0.91 -47.07
CA ASP A 602 6.31 -0.81 -48.48
C ASP A 602 6.30 -2.22 -49.11
N ASN A 603 5.82 -2.33 -50.34
CA ASN A 603 5.83 -3.54 -51.14
C ASN A 603 7.26 -4.10 -51.29
N LYS A 604 8.27 -3.24 -51.49
CA LYS A 604 9.65 -3.69 -51.78
C LYS A 604 10.58 -3.67 -50.58
N LYS A 605 10.26 -2.89 -49.54
CA LYS A 605 11.17 -2.64 -48.41
C LYS A 605 10.41 -2.51 -47.11
N ILE A 606 11.09 -2.81 -46.01
CA ILE A 606 10.69 -2.40 -44.66
C ILE A 606 11.74 -1.46 -44.09
N LYS A 607 11.30 -0.33 -43.53
CA LYS A 607 12.13 0.59 -42.78
C LYS A 607 11.83 0.43 -41.29
N ILE A 608 12.84 0.03 -40.50
CA ILE A 608 12.75 -0.07 -39.05
C ILE A 608 13.73 0.96 -38.47
N ALA A 609 13.23 2.07 -37.94
CA ALA A 609 14.05 3.24 -37.61
C ALA A 609 14.88 3.73 -38.83
N TYR A 610 16.20 3.55 -38.80
CA TYR A 610 17.12 3.92 -39.89
C TYR A 610 17.52 2.73 -40.77
N LEU A 611 17.05 1.51 -40.47
CA LEU A 611 17.40 0.31 -41.24
C LEU A 611 16.42 0.10 -42.37
N GLU A 612 16.91 0.00 -43.60
CA GLU A 612 16.15 -0.40 -44.77
C GLU A 612 16.46 -1.85 -45.16
N LEU A 613 15.47 -2.73 -45.06
CA LEU A 613 15.60 -4.14 -45.44
C LEU A 613 14.75 -4.42 -46.69
N LYS A 614 15.29 -5.21 -47.62
CA LYS A 614 14.58 -5.62 -48.84
C LYS A 614 13.62 -6.76 -48.53
N ARG A 615 12.41 -6.70 -49.11
CA ARG A 615 11.42 -7.78 -49.02
C ARG A 615 11.51 -8.68 -50.24
N LYS A 616 11.39 -9.99 -50.04
CA LYS A 616 11.30 -10.98 -51.12
C LYS A 616 9.88 -11.16 -51.62
N ASN A 617 8.90 -11.25 -50.71
CA ASN A 617 7.50 -11.54 -51.00
C ASN A 617 6.54 -10.68 -50.16
N HIS A 618 5.29 -10.52 -50.63
CA HIS A 618 4.24 -9.75 -49.98
C HIS A 618 3.38 -10.59 -49.01
N ILE A 619 3.99 -11.11 -47.96
CA ILE A 619 3.23 -11.72 -46.85
C ILE A 619 3.02 -10.64 -45.80
N LEU A 620 1.77 -10.31 -45.48
CA LEU A 620 1.40 -9.50 -44.32
C LEU A 620 1.25 -10.44 -43.13
N PRO A 621 2.15 -10.38 -42.13
CA PRO A 621 2.01 -11.19 -40.93
C PRO A 621 0.91 -10.63 -40.01
N SER A 622 0.59 -11.41 -38.98
CA SER A 622 -0.36 -11.06 -37.92
C SER A 622 -0.10 -9.69 -37.30
N GLY A 623 -1.15 -9.06 -36.75
CA GLY A 623 -1.04 -7.80 -36.03
C GLY A 623 0.03 -7.84 -34.93
N CYS A 624 0.90 -6.83 -34.90
CA CYS A 624 1.96 -6.65 -33.92
C CYS A 624 1.87 -5.25 -33.32
N VAL A 625 1.96 -5.15 -32.00
CA VAL A 625 1.98 -3.87 -31.28
C VAL A 625 3.43 -3.57 -30.92
N PHE A 626 3.95 -2.44 -31.40
CA PHE A 626 5.34 -2.04 -31.16
C PHE A 626 5.45 -1.14 -29.93
N THR A 627 5.46 -1.77 -28.76
CA THR A 627 5.81 -1.08 -27.52
C THR A 627 7.29 -0.70 -27.52
N GLN A 628 7.75 0.08 -26.53
CA GLN A 628 9.16 0.46 -26.41
C GLN A 628 10.08 -0.77 -26.36
N SER A 629 9.74 -1.76 -25.53
CA SER A 629 10.48 -3.02 -25.40
C SER A 629 10.48 -3.82 -26.71
N THR A 630 9.29 -4.03 -27.28
CA THR A 630 9.09 -4.81 -28.50
C THR A 630 9.84 -4.19 -29.69
N PHE A 631 9.80 -2.87 -29.83
CA PHE A 631 10.50 -2.14 -30.89
C PHE A 631 12.02 -2.27 -30.76
N SER A 632 12.56 -2.17 -29.53
CA SER A 632 14.00 -2.30 -29.26
C SER A 632 14.51 -3.69 -29.59
N MET A 633 13.74 -4.74 -29.24
CA MET A 633 14.06 -6.11 -29.62
C MET A 633 14.00 -6.30 -31.14
N LEU A 634 12.93 -5.85 -31.80
CA LEU A 634 12.76 -5.97 -33.25
C LEU A 634 13.92 -5.32 -34.00
N LYS A 635 14.34 -4.14 -33.57
CA LYS A 635 15.49 -3.42 -34.15
C LYS A 635 16.78 -4.24 -34.05
N THR A 636 16.99 -4.90 -32.91
CA THR A 636 18.16 -5.76 -32.69
C THR A 636 18.12 -7.00 -33.58
N ILE A 637 16.94 -7.64 -33.72
CA ILE A 637 16.74 -8.77 -34.63
C ILE A 637 16.98 -8.34 -36.09
N ALA A 638 16.49 -7.15 -36.48
CA ALA A 638 16.70 -6.59 -37.81
C ALA A 638 18.18 -6.30 -38.11
N LEU A 639 18.93 -5.76 -37.14
CA LEU A 639 20.38 -5.58 -37.23
C LEU A 639 21.11 -6.91 -37.38
N SER A 640 20.75 -7.91 -36.57
CA SER A 640 21.29 -9.28 -36.65
C SER A 640 21.11 -9.87 -38.05
N TYR A 641 19.91 -9.74 -38.62
CA TYR A 641 19.63 -10.19 -39.99
C TYR A 641 20.50 -9.45 -41.02
N PHE A 642 20.59 -8.13 -40.93
CA PHE A 642 21.35 -7.28 -41.85
C PHE A 642 22.85 -7.62 -41.82
N LEU A 643 23.39 -7.90 -40.63
CA LEU A 643 24.79 -8.25 -40.42
C LEU A 643 25.08 -9.75 -40.66
N ASN A 644 24.05 -10.56 -40.91
CA ASN A 644 24.15 -12.03 -40.95
C ASN A 644 24.84 -12.62 -39.70
N HIS A 645 24.53 -12.07 -38.53
CA HIS A 645 25.13 -12.48 -37.25
C HIS A 645 24.08 -13.18 -36.38
N PRO A 646 24.36 -14.35 -35.80
CA PRO A 646 23.42 -15.07 -34.94
C PRO A 646 23.08 -14.27 -33.67
N ILE A 647 21.83 -14.36 -33.22
CA ILE A 647 21.32 -13.67 -32.03
C ILE A 647 20.64 -14.64 -31.08
N LEU A 648 20.94 -14.47 -29.80
CA LEU A 648 20.35 -15.18 -28.67
C LEU A 648 19.49 -14.21 -27.88
N LEU A 649 18.17 -14.43 -27.90
CA LEU A 649 17.22 -13.63 -27.12
C LEU A 649 17.01 -14.29 -25.75
N LEU A 650 17.48 -13.63 -24.68
CA LEU A 650 17.33 -14.06 -23.29
C LEU A 650 16.26 -13.23 -22.59
N GLY A 651 15.39 -13.86 -21.79
CA GLY A 651 14.43 -13.13 -20.95
C GLY A 651 13.24 -13.99 -20.54
N PRO A 652 12.31 -13.49 -19.71
CA PRO A 652 11.17 -14.26 -19.21
C PRO A 652 10.31 -14.91 -20.30
N THR A 653 9.61 -15.98 -19.96
CA THR A 653 8.62 -16.60 -20.85
C THR A 653 7.56 -15.60 -21.27
N SER A 654 7.05 -15.73 -22.50
CA SER A 654 5.91 -14.95 -22.99
C SER A 654 6.16 -13.44 -23.20
N THR A 655 7.41 -13.01 -23.44
CA THR A 655 7.74 -11.60 -23.79
C THR A 655 7.78 -11.31 -25.30
N GLY A 656 7.35 -12.25 -26.14
CA GLY A 656 7.27 -12.05 -27.60
C GLY A 656 8.55 -12.32 -28.40
N LYS A 657 9.59 -12.92 -27.78
CA LYS A 657 10.89 -13.22 -28.44
C LYS A 657 10.75 -13.96 -29.78
N SER A 658 10.20 -15.18 -29.76
CA SER A 658 10.02 -15.99 -30.97
C SER A 658 8.99 -15.37 -31.93
N PHE A 659 7.97 -14.71 -31.38
CA PHE A 659 6.94 -14.03 -32.17
C PHE A 659 7.54 -12.94 -33.06
N LEU A 660 8.46 -12.11 -32.56
CA LEU A 660 9.07 -11.04 -33.34
C LEU A 660 9.98 -11.56 -34.46
N ILE A 661 10.70 -12.66 -34.22
CA ILE A 661 11.50 -13.31 -35.27
C ILE A 661 10.58 -13.83 -36.39
N LYS A 662 9.51 -14.56 -36.02
CA LYS A 662 8.49 -15.05 -36.95
C LYS A 662 7.83 -13.90 -37.73
N TRP A 663 7.49 -12.82 -37.03
CA TRP A 663 6.87 -11.64 -37.62
C TRP A 663 7.81 -10.99 -38.65
N LEU A 664 9.06 -10.73 -38.29
CA LEU A 664 10.03 -10.12 -39.21
C LEU A 664 10.33 -11.02 -40.41
N ALA A 665 10.51 -12.34 -40.20
CA ALA A 665 10.68 -13.31 -41.28
C ALA A 665 9.51 -13.25 -42.27
N GLY A 666 8.28 -13.25 -41.75
CA GLY A 666 7.06 -13.13 -42.54
C GLY A 666 7.01 -11.82 -43.34
N VAL A 667 7.30 -10.67 -42.72
CA VAL A 667 7.30 -9.38 -43.44
C VAL A 667 8.34 -9.38 -44.56
N LEU A 668 9.53 -9.92 -44.32
CA LEU A 668 10.60 -10.00 -45.31
C LEU A 668 10.34 -11.05 -46.40
N GLY A 669 9.36 -11.94 -46.20
CA GLY A 669 8.97 -12.98 -47.15
C GLY A 669 9.77 -14.27 -47.04
N TYR A 670 10.34 -14.54 -45.86
CA TYR A 670 11.06 -15.78 -45.55
C TYR A 670 10.16 -16.78 -44.82
N GLU A 671 10.35 -18.06 -45.12
CA GLU A 671 9.76 -19.13 -44.31
C GLU A 671 10.49 -19.24 -42.97
N HIS A 672 9.71 -19.43 -41.91
CA HIS A 672 10.18 -19.52 -40.54
C HIS A 672 9.84 -20.88 -39.94
N ILE A 673 10.80 -21.49 -39.26
CA ILE A 673 10.65 -22.72 -38.50
C ILE A 673 11.16 -22.47 -37.07
N SER A 674 10.32 -22.70 -36.08
CA SER A 674 10.72 -22.87 -34.69
C SER A 674 10.79 -24.35 -34.32
N TYR A 675 11.82 -24.70 -33.55
CA TYR A 675 12.00 -26.01 -32.93
C TYR A 675 12.34 -25.82 -31.45
N THR A 676 11.50 -26.37 -30.56
CA THR A 676 11.78 -26.34 -29.12
C THR A 676 12.70 -27.49 -28.73
N ILE A 677 13.89 -27.15 -28.23
CA ILE A 677 14.85 -28.12 -27.72
C ILE A 677 14.35 -28.65 -26.38
N ASN A 678 14.48 -29.96 -26.19
CA ASN A 678 14.12 -30.66 -24.97
C ASN A 678 15.30 -31.52 -24.49
N PRO A 679 15.28 -32.02 -23.24
CA PRO A 679 16.40 -32.81 -22.70
C PRO A 679 16.71 -34.10 -23.45
N TYR A 680 15.78 -34.59 -24.27
CA TYR A 680 15.94 -35.80 -25.09
C TYR A 680 16.28 -35.49 -26.56
N SER A 681 16.37 -34.21 -26.94
CA SER A 681 16.71 -33.83 -28.31
C SER A 681 18.09 -34.37 -28.68
N SER A 682 18.12 -35.22 -29.69
CA SER A 682 19.33 -35.88 -30.14
C SER A 682 19.95 -35.19 -31.36
N LYS A 683 21.24 -35.46 -31.60
CA LYS A 683 21.91 -35.07 -32.85
C LYS A 683 21.17 -35.57 -34.10
N PHE A 684 20.53 -36.74 -34.02
CA PHE A 684 19.83 -37.35 -35.16
C PHE A 684 18.55 -36.59 -35.56
N GLU A 685 17.86 -35.96 -34.61
CA GLU A 685 16.70 -35.10 -34.89
C GLU A 685 17.12 -33.75 -35.48
N LEU A 686 18.21 -33.19 -34.96
CA LEU A 686 18.64 -31.84 -35.31
C LEU A 686 19.44 -31.78 -36.61
N ILE A 687 20.47 -32.61 -36.75
CA ILE A 687 21.32 -32.64 -37.95
C ILE A 687 20.87 -33.69 -38.94
N GLY A 688 20.57 -34.90 -38.48
CA GLY A 688 20.17 -36.01 -39.34
C GLY A 688 20.85 -37.31 -38.96
N GLY A 689 20.36 -38.41 -39.53
CA GLY A 689 20.83 -39.75 -39.22
C GLY A 689 20.25 -40.79 -40.14
N ILE A 690 20.78 -42.01 -40.04
CA ILE A 690 20.30 -43.18 -40.78
C ILE A 690 19.00 -43.67 -40.12
N LYS A 691 17.90 -43.67 -40.89
CA LYS A 691 16.56 -44.08 -40.45
C LYS A 691 15.93 -45.00 -41.51
N PRO A 692 15.04 -45.93 -41.13
CA PRO A 692 14.37 -46.78 -42.10
C PRO A 692 13.36 -45.97 -42.93
N ASP A 693 13.32 -46.19 -44.24
CA ASP A 693 12.33 -45.63 -45.15
C ASP A 693 11.01 -46.42 -45.11
N LYS A 694 10.06 -46.06 -46.00
CA LYS A 694 8.75 -46.74 -46.09
C LYS A 694 8.85 -48.22 -46.50
N GLU A 695 9.96 -48.64 -47.10
CA GLU A 695 10.23 -50.03 -47.47
C GLU A 695 11.01 -50.79 -46.38
N GLY A 696 11.44 -50.10 -45.32
CA GLY A 696 12.26 -50.63 -44.23
C GLY A 696 13.76 -50.60 -44.51
N LYS A 697 14.22 -49.89 -45.55
CA LYS A 697 15.64 -49.70 -45.86
C LYS A 697 16.22 -48.53 -45.09
N PHE A 698 17.39 -48.73 -44.48
CA PHE A 698 18.08 -47.68 -43.74
C PHE A 698 18.72 -46.67 -44.71
N VAL A 699 18.27 -45.43 -44.66
CA VAL A 699 18.73 -44.31 -45.51
C VAL A 699 19.01 -43.09 -44.66
N TRP A 700 19.93 -42.24 -45.12
CA TRP A 700 20.14 -40.93 -44.50
C TRP A 700 18.87 -40.07 -44.60
N GLN A 701 18.48 -39.47 -43.48
CA GLN A 701 17.43 -38.47 -43.42
C GLN A 701 17.96 -37.20 -42.73
N ASP A 702 17.81 -36.06 -43.40
CA ASP A 702 18.20 -34.76 -42.84
C ASP A 702 17.35 -34.39 -41.62
N GLY A 703 18.02 -33.91 -40.57
CA GLY A 703 17.39 -33.30 -39.41
C GLY A 703 16.95 -31.87 -39.66
N ILE A 704 16.26 -31.27 -38.69
CA ILE A 704 15.59 -29.97 -38.86
C ILE A 704 16.55 -28.82 -39.19
N ILE A 705 17.76 -28.83 -38.64
CA ILE A 705 18.80 -27.81 -38.89
C ILE A 705 19.29 -27.93 -40.33
N LEU A 706 19.71 -29.13 -40.78
CA LEU A 706 20.21 -29.32 -42.15
C LEU A 706 19.13 -29.03 -43.19
N LYS A 707 17.89 -29.48 -42.94
CA LYS A 707 16.76 -29.22 -43.83
C LYS A 707 16.47 -27.72 -43.97
N ALA A 708 16.37 -27.00 -42.86
CA ALA A 708 16.18 -25.54 -42.88
C ALA A 708 17.36 -24.80 -43.55
N ALA A 709 18.59 -25.27 -43.32
CA ALA A 709 19.80 -24.69 -43.89
C ALA A 709 19.94 -24.95 -45.40
N LYS A 710 19.53 -26.13 -45.90
CA LYS A 710 19.44 -26.46 -47.33
C LYS A 710 18.35 -25.65 -48.04
N GLU A 711 17.20 -25.48 -47.39
CA GLU A 711 16.04 -24.78 -47.95
C GLU A 711 16.09 -23.25 -47.78
N GLY A 712 17.10 -22.71 -47.07
CA GLY A 712 17.25 -21.26 -46.87
C GLY A 712 16.20 -20.61 -45.97
N LYS A 713 15.72 -21.37 -44.98
CA LYS A 713 14.69 -20.94 -44.02
C LYS A 713 15.29 -20.23 -42.81
N TRP A 714 14.49 -19.44 -42.12
CA TRP A 714 14.87 -18.92 -40.81
C TRP A 714 14.55 -19.96 -39.75
N LEU A 715 15.56 -20.38 -38.98
CA LEU A 715 15.41 -21.36 -37.92
C LEU A 715 15.57 -20.70 -36.54
N VAL A 716 14.59 -20.92 -35.67
CA VAL A 716 14.62 -20.51 -34.26
C VAL A 716 14.72 -21.74 -33.38
N LEU A 717 15.83 -21.88 -32.66
CA LEU A 717 15.99 -22.89 -31.62
C LEU A 717 15.47 -22.32 -30.30
N GLU A 718 14.36 -22.85 -29.80
CA GLU A 718 13.79 -22.43 -28.52
C GLU A 718 14.33 -23.25 -27.36
N GLU A 719 14.49 -22.60 -26.19
CA GLU A 719 15.03 -23.21 -24.97
C GLU A 719 16.41 -23.84 -25.20
N ILE A 720 17.32 -23.13 -25.89
CA ILE A 720 18.67 -23.64 -26.23
C ILE A 720 19.50 -24.07 -25.01
N ASN A 721 19.15 -23.57 -23.83
CA ASN A 721 19.68 -24.00 -22.53
C ASN A 721 19.32 -25.44 -22.12
N LEU A 722 18.47 -26.13 -22.88
CA LEU A 722 18.15 -27.56 -22.73
C LEU A 722 18.92 -28.45 -23.72
N ALA A 723 19.73 -27.86 -24.59
CA ALA A 723 20.51 -28.60 -25.57
C ALA A 723 21.53 -29.53 -24.89
N SER A 724 21.66 -30.75 -25.42
CA SER A 724 22.72 -31.67 -25.02
C SER A 724 24.09 -31.18 -25.53
N SER A 725 25.17 -31.67 -24.92
CA SER A 725 26.54 -31.29 -25.29
C SER A 725 26.85 -31.53 -26.77
N GLU A 726 26.33 -32.63 -27.35
CA GLU A 726 26.49 -32.95 -28.78
C GLU A 726 25.86 -31.89 -29.68
N VAL A 727 24.69 -31.37 -29.30
CA VAL A 727 23.99 -30.33 -30.04
C VAL A 727 24.74 -29.00 -29.93
N ILE A 728 25.25 -28.67 -28.74
CA ILE A 728 26.05 -27.46 -28.51
C ILE A 728 27.33 -27.49 -29.35
N GLU A 729 28.00 -28.63 -29.48
CA GLU A 729 29.21 -28.80 -30.29
C GLU A 729 28.96 -28.49 -31.78
N ILE A 730 27.90 -29.08 -32.34
CA ILE A 730 27.49 -28.84 -33.73
C ILE A 730 27.16 -27.37 -33.97
N LEU A 731 26.48 -26.73 -33.02
CA LEU A 731 26.17 -25.30 -33.12
C LEU A 731 27.44 -24.46 -33.03
N ASN A 732 28.39 -24.80 -32.16
CA ASN A 732 29.68 -24.11 -32.07
C ASN A 732 30.45 -24.11 -33.39
N ASP A 733 30.46 -25.24 -34.10
CA ASP A 733 31.12 -25.35 -35.41
C ASP A 733 30.50 -24.39 -36.42
N TYR A 734 29.17 -24.35 -36.49
CA TYR A 734 28.46 -23.41 -37.37
C TYR A 734 28.68 -21.96 -36.96
N LEU A 735 28.56 -21.63 -35.67
CA LEU A 735 28.74 -20.27 -35.17
C LEU A 735 30.18 -19.75 -35.37
N THR A 736 31.16 -20.65 -35.45
CA THR A 736 32.58 -20.30 -35.68
C THR A 736 32.91 -20.20 -37.17
N THR A 737 32.43 -21.15 -37.98
CA THR A 737 32.89 -21.32 -39.36
C THR A 737 31.89 -20.88 -40.43
N GLY A 738 30.62 -20.68 -40.06
CA GLY A 738 29.49 -20.50 -40.97
C GLY A 738 29.11 -21.76 -41.75
N ARG A 739 29.65 -22.93 -41.39
CA ARG A 739 29.41 -24.23 -42.06
C ARG A 739 28.96 -25.28 -41.06
N PHE A 740 28.15 -26.23 -41.51
CA PHE A 740 27.83 -27.44 -40.75
C PHE A 740 28.77 -28.57 -41.13
N PHE A 741 29.21 -29.32 -40.13
CA PHE A 741 29.99 -30.55 -40.26
C PHE A 741 29.18 -31.71 -39.68
N TYR A 742 29.06 -32.80 -40.44
CA TYR A 742 28.34 -34.00 -40.01
C TYR A 742 28.89 -35.24 -40.70
N SER A 743 28.62 -36.42 -40.13
CA SER A 743 29.01 -37.69 -40.74
C SER A 743 27.80 -38.37 -41.36
N GLU A 744 27.89 -38.68 -42.65
CA GLU A 744 26.90 -39.45 -43.42
C GLU A 744 27.61 -40.70 -43.92
N ASP A 745 27.10 -41.90 -43.57
CA ASP A 745 27.68 -43.21 -43.91
C ASP A 745 29.17 -43.39 -43.54
N GLY A 746 29.62 -42.75 -42.46
CA GLY A 746 31.00 -42.80 -42.00
C GLY A 746 31.96 -41.82 -42.69
N GLU A 747 31.48 -41.07 -43.69
CA GLU A 747 32.24 -40.00 -44.33
C GLU A 747 31.94 -38.65 -43.69
N GLN A 748 32.97 -37.84 -43.45
CA GLN A 748 32.82 -36.47 -42.96
C GLN A 748 32.36 -35.56 -44.11
N ARG A 749 31.18 -34.96 -43.94
CA ARG A 749 30.59 -34.02 -44.89
C ARG A 749 30.63 -32.60 -44.35
N LYS A 750 30.89 -31.67 -45.27
CA LYS A 750 30.89 -30.24 -45.03
C LYS A 750 29.78 -29.60 -45.85
N PHE A 751 28.93 -28.83 -45.19
CA PHE A 751 27.80 -28.17 -45.82
C PHE A 751 27.83 -26.67 -45.57
N ILE A 752 27.68 -25.88 -46.65
CA ILE A 752 27.53 -24.42 -46.59
C ILE A 752 26.03 -24.13 -46.67
N PRO A 753 25.42 -23.49 -45.66
CA PRO A 753 24.02 -23.12 -45.69
C PRO A 753 23.67 -22.20 -46.85
N HIS A 754 22.41 -22.26 -47.27
CA HIS A 754 21.87 -21.33 -48.25
C HIS A 754 22.05 -19.87 -47.78
N PRO A 755 22.35 -18.89 -48.66
CA PRO A 755 22.64 -17.51 -48.26
C PRO A 755 21.53 -16.80 -47.46
N ASP A 756 20.29 -17.27 -47.59
CA ASP A 756 19.12 -16.77 -46.86
C ASP A 756 18.87 -17.44 -45.51
N PHE A 757 19.57 -18.54 -45.21
CA PHE A 757 19.46 -19.21 -43.93
C PHE A 757 19.89 -18.27 -42.81
N ARG A 758 19.10 -18.24 -41.74
CA ARG A 758 19.41 -17.46 -40.53
C ARG A 758 19.09 -18.31 -39.31
N LEU A 759 20.03 -18.34 -38.37
CA LEU A 759 19.89 -19.04 -37.11
C LEU A 759 19.65 -18.05 -35.98
N PHE A 760 18.56 -18.27 -35.25
CA PHE A 760 18.21 -17.55 -34.05
C PHE A 760 18.10 -18.55 -32.90
N ALA A 761 18.34 -18.08 -31.68
CA ALA A 761 18.09 -18.86 -30.49
C ALA A 761 17.32 -18.05 -29.46
N THR A 762 16.46 -18.71 -28.71
CA THR A 762 15.83 -18.13 -27.53
C THR A 762 16.18 -18.97 -26.32
N ALA A 763 16.47 -18.29 -25.22
CA ALA A 763 16.62 -18.91 -23.93
C ALA A 763 16.05 -17.99 -22.86
N ASN A 764 16.06 -18.53 -21.67
CA ASN A 764 15.07 -18.24 -20.67
C ASN A 764 15.89 -18.33 -19.36
N PRO A 765 15.84 -17.33 -18.45
CA PRO A 765 16.88 -17.13 -17.43
C PRO A 765 17.16 -18.35 -16.54
N GLU A 766 18.39 -18.43 -16.00
CA GLU A 766 18.89 -19.53 -15.16
C GLU A 766 18.08 -19.75 -13.87
N SER A 767 17.33 -18.74 -13.42
CA SER A 767 16.47 -18.81 -12.23
C SER A 767 15.28 -19.78 -12.37
N TYR A 768 15.03 -20.33 -13.56
CA TYR A 768 14.01 -21.34 -13.80
C TYR A 768 14.61 -22.74 -13.64
N SER A 769 13.90 -23.63 -12.95
CA SER A 769 14.32 -25.02 -12.70
C SER A 769 14.63 -25.79 -13.99
N GLN A 770 15.62 -26.70 -13.93
CA GLN A 770 16.04 -27.63 -15.00
C GLN A 770 16.79 -27.02 -16.20
N ARG A 771 17.30 -25.79 -16.11
CA ARG A 771 18.06 -25.14 -17.20
C ARG A 771 19.56 -25.22 -16.97
N GLN A 772 20.32 -25.57 -18.02
CA GLN A 772 21.78 -25.61 -17.95
C GLN A 772 22.37 -24.21 -18.18
N ARG A 773 23.42 -23.89 -17.42
CA ARG A 773 24.24 -22.71 -17.66
C ARG A 773 25.05 -22.92 -18.93
N LEU A 774 24.79 -22.10 -19.94
CA LEU A 774 25.57 -22.09 -21.18
C LEU A 774 26.98 -21.55 -20.90
N SER A 775 28.01 -22.15 -21.50
CA SER A 775 29.39 -21.71 -21.28
C SER A 775 29.62 -20.31 -21.86
N GLU A 776 30.49 -19.52 -21.21
CA GLU A 776 30.85 -18.18 -21.70
C GLU A 776 31.44 -18.24 -23.12
N VAL A 777 32.16 -19.32 -23.44
CA VAL A 777 32.71 -19.58 -24.77
C VAL A 777 31.60 -19.83 -25.80
N PHE A 778 30.53 -20.52 -25.44
CA PHE A 778 29.37 -20.68 -26.34
C PHE A 778 28.66 -19.34 -26.52
N LEU A 779 28.41 -18.63 -25.43
CA LEU A 779 27.72 -17.34 -25.39
C LEU A 779 28.45 -16.23 -26.16
N SER A 780 29.79 -16.21 -26.17
CA SER A 780 30.59 -15.20 -26.86
C SER A 780 30.42 -15.20 -28.39
N ARG A 781 29.88 -16.28 -28.96
CA ARG A 781 29.59 -16.39 -30.41
C ARG A 781 28.20 -15.86 -30.79
N TRP A 782 27.37 -15.51 -29.82
CA TRP A 782 26.04 -14.97 -30.04
C TRP A 782 26.02 -13.47 -29.77
N LYS A 783 25.23 -12.71 -30.54
CA LYS A 783 24.74 -11.45 -30.00
C LYS A 783 23.68 -11.77 -28.96
N ILE A 784 23.89 -11.39 -27.71
CA ILE A 784 22.90 -11.58 -26.66
C ILE A 784 22.03 -10.32 -26.54
N TYR A 785 20.71 -10.50 -26.55
CA TYR A 785 19.73 -9.46 -26.22
C TYR A 785 18.93 -9.90 -25.00
N TYR A 786 18.98 -9.11 -23.93
CA TYR A 786 18.22 -9.34 -22.72
C TYR A 786 16.89 -8.57 -22.79
N GLN A 787 15.79 -9.30 -22.80
CA GLN A 787 14.45 -8.76 -22.70
C GLN A 787 13.98 -8.76 -21.24
N GLU A 788 13.67 -7.57 -20.74
CA GLU A 788 13.06 -7.37 -19.43
C GLU A 788 11.55 -7.68 -19.46
N GLU A 789 10.93 -7.68 -18.29
CA GLU A 789 9.48 -7.78 -18.17
C GLU A 789 8.79 -6.54 -18.72
N LEU A 790 7.62 -6.71 -19.34
CA LEU A 790 6.83 -5.59 -19.85
C LEU A 790 6.22 -4.78 -18.70
N SER A 791 6.24 -3.46 -18.84
CA SER A 791 5.60 -2.54 -17.88
C SER A 791 4.07 -2.54 -17.99
N GLU A 792 3.37 -2.03 -16.95
CA GLU A 792 1.89 -1.95 -16.98
C GLU A 792 1.38 -1.11 -18.17
N THR A 793 2.13 -0.06 -18.53
CA THR A 793 1.81 0.80 -19.68
C THR A 793 1.94 0.06 -21.00
N GLU A 794 2.96 -0.78 -21.16
CA GLU A 794 3.14 -1.57 -22.38
C GLU A 794 2.11 -2.68 -22.50
N ILE A 795 1.74 -3.32 -21.39
CA ILE A 795 0.65 -4.30 -21.35
C ILE A 795 -0.68 -3.65 -21.73
N ALA A 796 -0.96 -2.45 -21.19
CA ALA A 796 -2.15 -1.68 -21.54
C ALA A 796 -2.15 -1.27 -23.02
N GLU A 797 -0.98 -0.94 -23.57
CA GLU A 797 -0.81 -0.63 -24.99
C GLU A 797 -1.13 -1.83 -25.88
N ILE A 798 -0.66 -3.02 -25.49
CA ILE A 798 -0.98 -4.27 -26.18
C ILE A 798 -2.48 -4.52 -26.15
N LEU A 799 -3.13 -4.42 -24.98
CA LEU A 799 -4.56 -4.65 -24.83
C LEU A 799 -5.41 -3.69 -25.67
N SER A 800 -5.07 -2.40 -25.60
CA SER A 800 -5.80 -1.34 -26.31
C SER A 800 -5.66 -1.44 -27.82
N ASN A 801 -4.45 -1.68 -28.34
CA ASN A 801 -4.22 -1.69 -29.78
C ASN A 801 -4.61 -3.03 -30.44
N LEU A 802 -4.37 -4.16 -29.77
CA LEU A 802 -4.62 -5.48 -30.35
C LEU A 802 -6.10 -5.89 -30.26
N PHE A 803 -6.79 -5.51 -29.18
CA PHE A 803 -8.16 -5.96 -28.90
C PHE A 803 -9.18 -4.82 -28.82
N GLN A 804 -8.78 -3.58 -29.10
CA GLN A 804 -9.66 -2.39 -29.06
C GLN A 804 -10.30 -2.16 -27.68
N ILE A 805 -9.63 -2.57 -26.60
CA ILE A 805 -10.10 -2.35 -25.23
C ILE A 805 -9.86 -0.88 -24.86
N PRO A 806 -10.82 -0.16 -24.24
CA PRO A 806 -10.62 1.22 -23.83
C PRO A 806 -9.37 1.39 -22.95
N ALA A 807 -8.55 2.40 -23.24
CA ALA A 807 -7.24 2.59 -22.59
C ALA A 807 -7.32 2.63 -21.05
N SER A 808 -8.37 3.21 -20.48
CA SER A 808 -8.60 3.23 -19.04
C SER A 808 -8.79 1.83 -18.45
N LEU A 809 -9.57 0.99 -19.12
CA LEU A 809 -9.78 -0.40 -18.71
C LEU A 809 -8.56 -1.27 -18.98
N ALA A 810 -7.89 -1.08 -20.12
CA ALA A 810 -6.65 -1.76 -20.45
C ALA A 810 -5.58 -1.50 -19.37
N PHE A 811 -5.46 -0.26 -18.89
CA PHE A 811 -4.56 0.09 -17.79
C PHE A 811 -4.99 -0.56 -16.45
N MET A 812 -6.28 -0.56 -16.13
CA MET A 812 -6.78 -1.26 -14.93
C MET A 812 -6.47 -2.76 -14.98
N ILE A 813 -6.66 -3.42 -16.12
CA ILE A 813 -6.34 -4.84 -16.32
C ILE A 813 -4.82 -5.07 -16.19
N ALA A 814 -4.00 -4.24 -16.83
CA ALA A 814 -2.55 -4.33 -16.76
C ALA A 814 -2.01 -4.18 -15.33
N LYS A 815 -2.55 -3.21 -14.59
CA LYS A 815 -2.20 -3.00 -13.18
C LYS A 815 -2.64 -4.19 -12.31
N PHE A 816 -3.85 -4.70 -12.51
CA PHE A 816 -4.31 -5.89 -11.78
C PHE A 816 -3.42 -7.11 -12.07
N HIS A 817 -3.03 -7.30 -13.33
CA HIS A 817 -2.09 -8.35 -13.72
C HIS A 817 -0.77 -8.27 -12.97
N LYS A 818 -0.18 -7.08 -12.91
CA LYS A 818 1.09 -6.83 -12.23
C LYS A 818 1.00 -7.00 -10.73
N ILE A 819 -0.14 -6.66 -10.12
CA ILE A 819 -0.42 -6.97 -8.71
C ILE A 819 -0.41 -8.49 -8.48
N MET A 820 -1.14 -9.26 -9.31
CA MET A 820 -1.20 -10.72 -9.20
C MET A 820 0.16 -11.39 -9.41
N GLU A 821 0.92 -10.91 -10.40
CA GLU A 821 2.29 -11.35 -10.68
C GLU A 821 3.21 -11.09 -9.48
N LYS A 822 3.26 -9.85 -8.97
CA LYS A 822 4.06 -9.46 -7.80
C LYS A 822 3.69 -10.30 -6.56
N GLN A 823 2.41 -10.46 -6.27
CA GLN A 823 1.94 -11.27 -5.13
C GLN A 823 2.34 -12.75 -5.24
N SER A 824 2.29 -13.32 -6.44
CA SER A 824 2.70 -14.71 -6.67
C SER A 824 4.21 -14.89 -6.54
N ILE A 825 5.01 -13.97 -7.10
CA ILE A 825 6.48 -13.98 -6.99
C ILE A 825 6.91 -13.85 -5.53
N ALA A 826 6.28 -12.94 -4.78
CA ALA A 826 6.52 -12.74 -3.35
C ALA A 826 5.96 -13.87 -2.46
N ARG A 827 5.30 -14.89 -3.03
CA ARG A 827 4.65 -15.99 -2.31
C ARG A 827 3.63 -15.53 -1.27
N LEU A 828 3.00 -14.37 -1.50
CA LEU A 828 1.86 -13.90 -0.68
C LEU A 828 0.60 -14.71 -1.00
N ILE A 829 0.48 -15.17 -2.24
CA ILE A 829 -0.51 -16.15 -2.69
C ILE A 829 0.19 -17.46 -3.06
N GLY A 830 -0.43 -18.60 -2.76
CA GLY A 830 0.19 -19.91 -2.96
C GLY A 830 1.37 -20.15 -2.01
N ARG A 831 1.28 -19.62 -0.78
CA ARG A 831 2.34 -19.79 0.25
C ARG A 831 2.52 -21.26 0.64
N GLU A 832 1.42 -22.01 0.71
CA GLU A 832 1.44 -23.43 1.05
C GLU A 832 1.72 -24.34 -0.17
N GLU A 833 1.78 -23.76 -1.37
CA GLU A 833 1.99 -24.50 -2.61
C GLU A 833 3.48 -24.66 -2.91
N ARG A 834 3.88 -25.85 -3.38
CA ARG A 834 5.28 -26.10 -3.77
C ARG A 834 5.73 -25.19 -4.91
N ASP A 835 4.82 -24.96 -5.86
CA ASP A 835 4.98 -24.10 -7.03
C ASP A 835 4.21 -22.78 -6.89
N ARG A 836 4.73 -21.72 -7.50
CA ARG A 836 4.02 -20.43 -7.59
C ARG A 836 2.95 -20.48 -8.69
N TYR A 837 1.89 -19.69 -8.53
CA TYR A 837 0.95 -19.43 -9.63
C TYR A 837 1.66 -18.60 -10.71
N ILE A 838 1.47 -18.93 -11.98
CA ILE A 838 2.11 -18.20 -13.08
C ILE A 838 1.12 -17.18 -13.62
N TYR A 839 1.49 -15.91 -13.66
CA TYR A 839 0.77 -14.88 -14.39
C TYR A 839 1.71 -14.35 -15.46
N SER A 840 1.28 -14.37 -16.72
CA SER A 840 2.12 -13.97 -17.86
C SER A 840 1.34 -13.18 -18.90
N LEU A 841 2.06 -12.59 -19.87
CA LEU A 841 1.43 -11.93 -21.01
C LEU A 841 0.42 -12.84 -21.76
N ARG A 842 0.55 -14.17 -21.70
CA ARG A 842 -0.45 -15.07 -22.30
C ARG A 842 -1.81 -14.97 -21.63
N ASP A 843 -1.86 -14.72 -20.32
CA ASP A 843 -3.12 -14.50 -19.60
C ASP A 843 -3.77 -13.17 -20.02
N ILE A 844 -2.94 -12.13 -20.26
CA ILE A 844 -3.38 -10.86 -20.86
C ILE A 844 -3.95 -11.08 -22.25
N LEU A 845 -3.25 -11.82 -23.12
CA LEU A 845 -3.69 -12.08 -24.49
C LEU A 845 -4.96 -12.95 -24.52
N ARG A 846 -5.07 -13.94 -23.63
CA ARG A 846 -6.31 -14.73 -23.43
C ARG A 846 -7.47 -13.84 -23.04
N LEU A 847 -7.29 -13.00 -22.03
CA LEU A 847 -8.33 -12.07 -21.60
C LEU A 847 -8.70 -11.09 -22.73
N GLY A 848 -7.71 -10.61 -23.47
CA GLY A 848 -7.91 -9.75 -24.64
C GLY A 848 -8.79 -10.40 -25.71
N GLU A 849 -8.46 -11.62 -26.15
CA GLU A 849 -9.29 -12.38 -27.11
C GLU A 849 -10.68 -12.70 -26.55
N ARG A 850 -10.79 -13.01 -25.24
CA ARG A 850 -12.07 -13.26 -24.57
C ARG A 850 -12.98 -12.04 -24.53
N LEU A 851 -12.43 -10.83 -24.42
CA LEU A 851 -13.19 -9.58 -24.36
C LEU A 851 -13.43 -8.96 -25.75
N LYS A 852 -12.63 -9.33 -26.74
CA LYS A 852 -12.74 -8.86 -28.12
C LYS A 852 -14.15 -9.11 -28.67
N ASN A 853 -14.71 -8.09 -29.32
CA ASN A 853 -16.05 -8.12 -29.93
C ASN A 853 -17.22 -8.42 -28.96
N LYS A 854 -17.02 -8.31 -27.63
CA LYS A 854 -18.10 -8.40 -26.63
C LYS A 854 -18.40 -7.03 -26.02
N ASP A 855 -19.55 -6.89 -25.35
CA ASP A 855 -19.88 -5.67 -24.62
C ASP A 855 -19.11 -5.60 -23.29
N ILE A 856 -17.97 -4.93 -23.33
CA ILE A 856 -17.06 -4.79 -22.19
C ILE A 856 -17.68 -3.94 -21.05
N ASN A 857 -18.76 -3.21 -21.32
CA ASN A 857 -19.46 -2.43 -20.30
C ASN A 857 -20.35 -3.30 -19.40
N ASP A 858 -20.69 -4.51 -19.83
CA ASP A 858 -21.41 -5.48 -19.00
C ASP A 858 -20.52 -5.91 -17.81
N PRO A 859 -20.86 -5.50 -16.56
CA PRO A 859 -20.07 -5.84 -15.39
C PRO A 859 -20.04 -7.35 -15.13
N GLN A 860 -21.08 -8.10 -15.50
CA GLN A 860 -21.18 -9.53 -15.28
C GLN A 860 -20.22 -10.29 -16.20
N LEU A 861 -20.22 -9.95 -17.49
CA LEU A 861 -19.29 -10.52 -18.46
C LEU A 861 -17.84 -10.22 -18.07
N LEU A 862 -17.50 -8.94 -17.82
CA LEU A 862 -16.14 -8.54 -17.49
C LEU A 862 -15.65 -9.25 -16.22
N PHE A 863 -16.48 -9.31 -15.18
CA PHE A 863 -16.17 -10.03 -13.96
C PHE A 863 -15.90 -11.52 -14.22
N TRP A 864 -16.75 -12.18 -15.00
CA TRP A 864 -16.64 -13.62 -15.25
C TRP A 864 -15.37 -13.99 -16.03
N GLU A 865 -15.00 -13.19 -17.04
CA GLU A 865 -13.77 -13.42 -17.81
C GLU A 865 -12.52 -13.17 -16.96
N LEU A 866 -12.51 -12.11 -16.13
CA LEU A 866 -11.43 -11.85 -15.18
C LEU A 866 -11.31 -12.96 -14.12
N TYR A 867 -12.44 -13.41 -13.58
CA TYR A 867 -12.47 -14.53 -12.62
C TYR A 867 -11.92 -15.82 -13.24
N THR A 868 -12.33 -16.14 -14.47
CA THR A 868 -11.90 -17.35 -15.17
C THR A 868 -10.39 -17.33 -15.45
N VAL A 869 -9.85 -16.20 -15.91
CA VAL A 869 -8.42 -16.10 -16.23
C VAL A 869 -7.55 -16.07 -14.96
N TYR A 870 -7.93 -15.31 -13.93
CA TYR A 870 -7.06 -15.08 -12.76
C TYR A 870 -7.36 -15.96 -11.55
N LEU A 871 -8.63 -16.16 -11.21
CA LEU A 871 -9.02 -16.77 -9.93
C LEU A 871 -9.34 -18.26 -10.03
N ALA A 872 -9.67 -18.78 -11.22
CA ALA A 872 -10.00 -20.20 -11.42
C ALA A 872 -8.84 -21.16 -11.09
N ARG A 873 -7.60 -20.69 -11.14
CA ARG A 873 -6.39 -21.48 -10.81
C ARG A 873 -6.08 -21.55 -9.31
N ILE A 874 -6.71 -20.72 -8.49
CA ILE A 874 -6.41 -20.61 -7.06
C ILE A 874 -6.95 -21.84 -6.32
N ARG A 875 -6.05 -22.56 -5.63
CA ARG A 875 -6.32 -23.84 -4.97
C ARG A 875 -6.95 -23.68 -3.60
N ASP A 876 -6.47 -22.69 -2.83
CA ASP A 876 -6.98 -22.42 -1.48
C ASP A 876 -8.23 -21.52 -1.51
N VAL A 877 -9.27 -21.95 -0.78
CA VAL A 877 -10.57 -21.27 -0.76
C VAL A 877 -10.50 -19.91 -0.03
N LYS A 878 -9.66 -19.77 1.00
CA LYS A 878 -9.48 -18.50 1.72
C LYS A 878 -8.72 -17.50 0.86
N GLU A 879 -7.64 -17.93 0.21
CA GLU A 879 -6.91 -17.12 -0.78
C GLU A 879 -7.84 -16.66 -1.90
N ARG A 880 -8.65 -17.57 -2.47
CA ARG A 880 -9.59 -17.22 -3.54
C ARG A 880 -10.61 -16.17 -3.09
N LYS A 881 -11.14 -16.27 -1.86
CA LYS A 881 -12.05 -15.26 -1.29
C LYS A 881 -11.36 -13.90 -1.10
N ALA A 882 -10.12 -13.88 -0.62
CA ALA A 882 -9.35 -12.64 -0.47
C ALA A 882 -9.06 -11.99 -1.83
N LEU A 883 -8.67 -12.78 -2.82
CA LEU A 883 -8.43 -12.33 -4.19
C LEU A 883 -9.72 -11.86 -4.88
N LEU A 884 -10.85 -12.48 -4.58
CA LEU A 884 -12.17 -12.01 -5.06
C LEU A 884 -12.49 -10.62 -4.50
N ALA A 885 -12.19 -10.37 -3.22
CA ALA A 885 -12.33 -9.05 -2.62
C ALA A 885 -11.33 -8.03 -3.23
N SER A 886 -10.11 -8.45 -3.54
CA SER A 886 -9.11 -7.62 -4.22
C SER A 886 -9.56 -7.23 -5.64
N LEU A 887 -10.09 -8.19 -6.41
CA LEU A 887 -10.67 -7.96 -7.73
C LEU A 887 -11.83 -6.96 -7.67
N ASP A 888 -12.73 -7.12 -6.70
CA ASP A 888 -13.85 -6.20 -6.47
C ASP A 888 -13.39 -4.79 -6.06
N THR A 889 -12.39 -4.70 -5.18
CA THR A 889 -11.81 -3.41 -4.76
C THR A 889 -11.18 -2.67 -5.94
N HIS A 890 -10.56 -3.40 -6.86
CA HIS A 890 -9.87 -2.84 -8.02
C HIS A 890 -10.83 -2.39 -9.13
N PHE A 891 -11.90 -3.15 -9.41
CA PHE A 891 -12.82 -2.88 -10.52
C PHE A 891 -14.20 -2.33 -10.10
N GLY A 892 -14.57 -2.44 -8.82
CA GLY A 892 -15.81 -1.91 -8.24
C GLY A 892 -17.08 -2.65 -8.64
N PHE A 893 -17.05 -3.97 -8.79
CA PHE A 893 -18.19 -4.75 -9.29
C PHE A 893 -19.40 -4.71 -8.36
N ARG A 894 -19.21 -4.83 -7.04
CA ARG A 894 -20.31 -4.70 -6.06
C ARG A 894 -20.90 -3.30 -6.02
N ILE A 895 -20.09 -2.26 -6.22
CA ILE A 895 -20.56 -0.86 -6.33
C ILE A 895 -21.46 -0.70 -7.57
N ARG A 896 -21.20 -1.47 -8.64
CA ARG A 896 -22.05 -1.53 -9.84
C ARG A 896 -23.27 -2.44 -9.68
N GLY A 897 -23.56 -2.91 -8.47
CA GLY A 897 -24.75 -3.73 -8.16
C GLY A 897 -24.59 -5.23 -8.38
N LEU A 898 -23.38 -5.72 -8.71
CA LEU A 898 -23.16 -7.15 -8.97
C LEU A 898 -23.05 -7.94 -7.65
N ASN A 899 -23.79 -9.04 -7.53
CA ASN A 899 -23.56 -10.03 -6.48
C ASN A 899 -22.59 -11.10 -7.00
N LEU A 900 -21.33 -11.01 -6.56
CA LEU A 900 -20.25 -11.85 -7.08
C LEU A 900 -20.50 -13.34 -6.85
N GLU A 901 -20.94 -13.70 -5.65
CA GLU A 901 -21.16 -15.08 -5.23
C GLU A 901 -22.28 -15.73 -6.05
N LYS A 902 -23.42 -15.04 -6.21
CA LYS A 902 -24.52 -15.51 -7.07
C LYS A 902 -24.10 -15.57 -8.54
N THR A 903 -23.29 -14.62 -9.00
CA THR A 903 -22.79 -14.61 -10.38
C THR A 903 -21.94 -15.83 -10.68
N ILE A 904 -21.09 -16.25 -9.74
CA ILE A 904 -20.29 -17.49 -9.87
C ILE A 904 -21.20 -18.72 -9.79
N GLU A 905 -22.12 -18.78 -8.83
CA GLU A 905 -22.97 -19.95 -8.61
C GLU A 905 -23.97 -20.21 -9.74
N ASN A 906 -24.36 -19.19 -10.50
CA ASN A 906 -25.35 -19.29 -11.57
C ASN A 906 -24.71 -19.46 -12.95
N GLN A 907 -23.41 -19.78 -13.02
CA GLN A 907 -22.77 -20.08 -14.30
C GLN A 907 -23.16 -21.46 -14.80
N ASP A 908 -23.59 -21.53 -16.06
CA ASP A 908 -23.93 -22.76 -16.74
C ASP A 908 -23.06 -22.96 -17.99
N PRO A 909 -22.67 -24.20 -18.31
CA PRO A 909 -21.82 -24.48 -19.44
C PRO A 909 -22.57 -24.36 -20.77
N ASN A 910 -22.04 -23.53 -21.69
CA ASN A 910 -22.55 -23.41 -23.06
C ASN A 910 -22.02 -24.54 -23.95
N ILE A 911 -22.40 -25.78 -23.63
CA ILE A 911 -21.90 -26.97 -24.33
C ILE A 911 -22.25 -26.86 -25.81
N ASP A 912 -23.45 -26.42 -26.18
CA ASP A 912 -23.92 -26.38 -27.56
C ASP A 912 -23.05 -25.53 -28.50
N ALA A 913 -22.43 -24.46 -28.00
CA ALA A 913 -21.50 -23.63 -28.77
C ALA A 913 -20.16 -24.30 -29.13
N ILE A 914 -19.81 -25.43 -28.52
CA ILE A 914 -18.55 -26.15 -28.82
C ILE A 914 -18.62 -26.76 -30.22
N GLN A 915 -17.65 -26.40 -31.06
CA GLN A 915 -17.41 -27.01 -32.36
C GLN A 915 -16.45 -28.21 -32.23
N VAL A 916 -16.78 -29.33 -32.87
CA VAL A 916 -15.97 -30.57 -32.86
C VAL A 916 -15.98 -31.24 -34.22
N THR A 917 -14.99 -32.10 -34.47
CA THR A 917 -15.08 -33.09 -35.54
C THR A 917 -15.91 -34.28 -35.02
N PRO A 918 -16.99 -34.69 -35.72
CA PRO A 918 -17.74 -35.89 -35.35
C PRO A 918 -16.83 -37.11 -35.32
N GLY A 919 -16.87 -37.85 -34.22
CA GLY A 919 -16.11 -39.09 -34.04
C GLY A 919 -16.96 -40.33 -34.31
N GLU A 920 -16.32 -41.50 -34.33
CA GLU A 920 -17.01 -42.80 -34.34
C GLU A 920 -17.56 -43.19 -32.95
N GLY A 921 -17.45 -42.28 -31.97
CA GLY A 921 -17.88 -42.51 -30.59
C GLY A 921 -16.83 -43.24 -29.76
N PHE A 922 -15.55 -43.18 -30.16
CA PHE A 922 -14.47 -43.78 -29.39
C PHE A 922 -14.18 -42.92 -28.16
N ILE A 923 -14.80 -43.28 -27.04
CA ILE A 923 -14.55 -42.72 -25.72
C ILE A 923 -14.11 -43.87 -24.83
N PRO A 924 -12.87 -43.85 -24.30
CA PRO A 924 -12.40 -44.92 -23.42
C PRO A 924 -13.26 -45.04 -22.16
N GLY A 925 -13.97 -46.17 -22.01
CA GLY A 925 -14.70 -46.57 -20.80
C GLY A 925 -16.15 -46.06 -20.68
N LYS A 926 -16.84 -46.51 -19.61
CA LYS A 926 -18.22 -46.10 -19.27
C LYS A 926 -18.32 -44.78 -18.48
N GLU A 927 -17.18 -44.20 -18.10
CA GLU A 927 -17.06 -43.14 -17.09
C GLU A 927 -17.53 -41.73 -17.53
N GLY A 928 -17.95 -41.55 -18.78
CA GLY A 928 -18.49 -40.26 -19.26
C GLY A 928 -19.96 -40.00 -18.89
N GLU A 929 -20.65 -40.97 -18.27
CA GLU A 929 -22.06 -40.88 -17.87
C GLU A 929 -22.20 -40.31 -16.46
N ILE A 930 -22.09 -38.98 -16.35
CA ILE A 930 -22.32 -38.26 -15.10
C ILE A 930 -23.47 -37.28 -15.23
N THR A 931 -24.13 -36.99 -14.11
CA THR A 931 -25.02 -35.83 -13.95
C THR A 931 -24.25 -34.75 -13.19
N PRO A 932 -23.79 -33.68 -13.86
CA PRO A 932 -23.00 -32.65 -13.19
C PRO A 932 -23.74 -31.97 -12.04
N THR A 933 -23.04 -31.74 -10.92
CA THR A 933 -23.55 -30.92 -9.82
C THR A 933 -23.47 -29.43 -10.13
N LYS A 934 -24.06 -28.58 -9.28
CA LYS A 934 -24.02 -27.11 -9.45
C LYS A 934 -22.56 -26.61 -9.43
N SER A 935 -21.73 -27.11 -8.51
CA SER A 935 -20.31 -26.76 -8.45
C SER A 935 -19.53 -27.27 -9.68
N GLN A 936 -19.88 -28.44 -10.22
CA GLN A 936 -19.29 -28.94 -11.46
C GLN A 936 -19.74 -28.15 -12.70
N ASN A 937 -20.95 -27.60 -12.74
CA ASN A 937 -21.40 -26.71 -13.83
C ASN A 937 -20.54 -25.45 -13.92
N VAL A 938 -20.13 -24.88 -12.78
CA VAL A 938 -19.20 -23.74 -12.77
C VAL A 938 -17.87 -24.12 -13.41
N LEU A 939 -17.30 -25.28 -13.06
CA LEU A 939 -16.05 -25.77 -13.68
C LEU A 939 -16.24 -26.06 -15.18
N LEU A 940 -17.35 -26.71 -15.55
CA LEU A 940 -17.67 -26.99 -16.95
C LEU A 940 -17.87 -25.70 -17.75
N SER A 941 -18.38 -24.62 -17.15
CA SER A 941 -18.54 -23.34 -17.83
C SER A 941 -17.18 -22.69 -18.16
N GLN A 942 -16.20 -22.81 -17.26
CA GLN A 942 -14.82 -22.37 -17.49
C GLN A 942 -14.14 -23.20 -18.59
N ILE A 943 -14.25 -24.53 -18.51
CA ILE A 943 -13.70 -25.47 -19.51
C ILE A 943 -14.34 -25.22 -20.88
N THR A 944 -15.66 -25.08 -20.93
CA THR A 944 -16.40 -24.85 -22.17
C THR A 944 -16.01 -23.52 -22.81
N SER A 945 -15.91 -22.45 -22.01
CA SER A 945 -15.43 -21.15 -22.46
C SER A 945 -14.03 -21.24 -23.06
N ALA A 946 -13.12 -21.98 -22.42
CA ALA A 946 -11.77 -22.22 -22.95
C ALA A 946 -11.78 -23.00 -24.28
N ILE A 947 -12.60 -24.05 -24.40
CA ILE A 947 -12.73 -24.84 -25.64
C ILE A 947 -13.26 -23.98 -26.80
N ILE A 948 -14.25 -23.12 -26.54
CA ILE A 948 -14.81 -22.20 -27.53
C ILE A 948 -13.72 -21.22 -28.02
N GLN A 949 -12.88 -20.74 -27.12
CA GLN A 949 -11.74 -19.87 -27.44
C GLN A 949 -10.52 -20.63 -28.01
N SER A 950 -10.61 -21.95 -28.21
CA SER A 950 -9.50 -22.80 -28.64
C SER A 950 -8.27 -22.76 -27.72
N GLU A 951 -8.49 -22.50 -26.44
CA GLU A 951 -7.44 -22.47 -25.42
C GLU A 951 -7.11 -23.89 -24.94
N PRO A 952 -5.82 -24.28 -24.83
CA PRO A 952 -5.43 -25.49 -24.13
C PRO A 952 -5.79 -25.41 -22.64
N VAL A 953 -6.32 -26.49 -22.08
CA VAL A 953 -6.81 -26.53 -20.69
C VAL A 953 -5.94 -27.44 -19.82
N LEU A 954 -5.53 -26.95 -18.64
CA LEU A 954 -4.81 -27.71 -17.62
C LEU A 954 -5.70 -27.83 -16.39
N LEU A 955 -6.13 -29.06 -16.07
CA LEU A 955 -6.92 -29.36 -14.88
C LEU A 955 -6.02 -29.85 -13.76
N VAL A 956 -6.05 -29.15 -12.62
CA VAL A 956 -5.29 -29.48 -11.41
C VAL A 956 -6.26 -29.74 -10.28
N GLY A 957 -6.08 -30.82 -9.52
CA GLY A 957 -7.01 -31.16 -8.44
C GLY A 957 -6.62 -32.44 -7.74
N MET A 958 -7.24 -32.73 -6.60
CA MET A 958 -6.98 -33.94 -5.81
C MET A 958 -7.23 -35.22 -6.64
N PRO A 959 -6.56 -36.35 -6.32
CA PRO A 959 -6.93 -37.64 -6.87
C PRO A 959 -8.43 -37.90 -6.73
N ALA A 960 -9.06 -38.49 -7.75
CA ALA A 960 -10.51 -38.76 -7.80
C ALA A 960 -11.46 -37.54 -7.75
N ALA A 961 -10.97 -36.29 -7.87
CA ALA A 961 -11.83 -35.09 -7.95
C ALA A 961 -12.69 -34.98 -9.25
N GLY A 962 -12.66 -35.98 -10.14
CA GLY A 962 -13.46 -36.00 -11.37
C GLY A 962 -12.84 -35.30 -12.59
N LYS A 963 -11.55 -34.94 -12.55
CA LYS A 963 -10.84 -34.21 -13.64
C LYS A 963 -11.02 -34.85 -15.02
N THR A 964 -10.61 -36.12 -15.14
CA THR A 964 -10.69 -36.91 -16.39
C THR A 964 -12.15 -37.15 -16.80
N THR A 965 -13.02 -37.34 -15.82
CA THR A 965 -14.47 -37.57 -16.00
C THR A 965 -15.17 -36.38 -16.64
N LEU A 966 -14.83 -35.13 -16.26
CA LEU A 966 -15.43 -33.91 -16.84
C LEU A 966 -15.13 -33.77 -18.34
N ILE A 967 -13.90 -34.09 -18.78
CA ILE A 967 -13.52 -34.03 -20.20
C ILE A 967 -14.21 -35.15 -20.99
N ARG A 968 -14.27 -36.38 -20.44
CA ARG A 968 -15.00 -37.50 -21.05
C ARG A 968 -16.49 -37.19 -21.22
N TYR A 969 -17.11 -36.56 -20.21
CA TYR A 969 -18.49 -36.10 -20.26
C TYR A 969 -18.72 -35.13 -21.42
N LEU A 970 -17.87 -34.10 -21.56
CA LEU A 970 -17.98 -33.13 -22.65
C LEU A 970 -17.81 -33.77 -24.04
N ALA A 971 -16.80 -34.64 -24.20
CA ALA A 971 -16.55 -35.35 -25.45
C ALA A 971 -17.74 -36.21 -25.86
N LYS A 972 -18.34 -36.93 -24.88
CA LYS A 972 -19.54 -37.75 -25.09
C LYS A 972 -20.76 -36.93 -25.48
N ARG A 973 -21.03 -35.83 -24.76
CA ARG A 973 -22.14 -34.92 -25.07
C ARG A 973 -22.00 -34.31 -26.47
N LYS A 974 -20.77 -34.15 -26.97
CA LYS A 974 -20.49 -33.60 -28.29
C LYS A 974 -20.30 -34.63 -29.40
N GLY A 975 -20.20 -35.91 -29.08
CA GLY A 975 -19.98 -36.96 -30.07
C GLY A 975 -18.64 -36.84 -30.78
N THR A 976 -17.59 -36.39 -30.09
CA THR A 976 -16.21 -36.33 -30.62
C THR A 976 -15.35 -37.45 -30.04
N ASP A 977 -14.39 -37.92 -30.83
CA ASP A 977 -13.41 -38.88 -30.32
C ASP A 977 -12.47 -38.20 -29.33
N LEU A 978 -12.13 -38.92 -28.25
CA LEU A 978 -11.20 -38.51 -27.21
C LEU A 978 -10.06 -39.52 -27.10
N TYR A 979 -8.89 -39.15 -27.64
CA TYR A 979 -7.68 -39.90 -27.41
C TYR A 979 -7.18 -39.67 -25.98
N TYR A 980 -6.91 -40.76 -25.26
CA TYR A 980 -6.47 -40.74 -23.88
C TYR A 980 -5.09 -41.38 -23.78
N VAL A 981 -4.15 -40.69 -23.12
CA VAL A 981 -2.84 -41.21 -22.76
C VAL A 981 -2.60 -40.95 -21.29
N ASN A 982 -2.17 -41.97 -20.54
CA ASN A 982 -1.70 -41.82 -19.18
C ASN A 982 -0.16 -41.91 -19.19
N LEU A 983 0.51 -40.90 -18.66
CA LEU A 983 1.97 -40.88 -18.63
C LEU A 983 2.50 -41.51 -17.34
N SER A 984 3.54 -42.34 -17.47
CA SER A 984 4.34 -42.80 -16.34
C SER A 984 5.82 -42.44 -16.53
N SER A 985 6.66 -42.74 -15.53
CA SER A 985 8.12 -42.58 -15.62
C SER A 985 8.73 -43.37 -16.78
N ASP A 986 8.14 -44.53 -17.10
CA ASP A 986 8.74 -45.53 -18.00
C ASP A 986 7.89 -45.84 -19.25
N SER A 987 6.69 -45.27 -19.38
CA SER A 987 5.76 -45.59 -20.49
C SER A 987 4.84 -44.43 -20.88
N GLY A 988 4.32 -44.46 -22.11
CA GLY A 988 3.34 -43.50 -22.65
C GLY A 988 3.89 -42.50 -23.68
N LEU A 989 5.21 -42.26 -23.67
CA LEU A 989 5.90 -41.38 -24.65
C LEU A 989 5.80 -41.89 -26.10
N GLU A 990 6.17 -43.15 -26.32
CA GLU A 990 6.12 -43.81 -27.63
C GLU A 990 4.69 -44.01 -28.14
N GLU A 991 3.70 -44.04 -27.24
CA GLU A 991 2.29 -44.10 -27.62
C GLU A 991 1.79 -42.73 -28.07
N LEU A 992 2.21 -41.66 -27.37
CA LEU A 992 1.85 -40.28 -27.67
C LEU A 992 2.51 -39.78 -28.95
N LEU A 993 3.83 -39.90 -29.06
CA LEU A 993 4.63 -39.39 -30.18
C LEU A 993 4.75 -40.40 -31.31
N GLY A 994 4.78 -41.70 -30.99
CA GLY A 994 5.13 -42.73 -31.96
C GLY A 994 6.60 -43.11 -31.87
N GLY A 995 7.05 -43.92 -32.83
CA GLY A 995 8.43 -44.38 -32.89
C GLY A 995 8.58 -45.50 -33.92
N TYR A 996 9.82 -45.88 -34.21
CA TYR A 996 10.12 -46.99 -35.12
C TYR A 996 9.87 -48.34 -34.44
N ILE A 997 9.03 -49.15 -35.06
CA ILE A 997 8.75 -50.52 -34.61
C ILE A 997 9.00 -51.50 -35.75
N GLN A 998 9.24 -52.75 -35.39
CA GLN A 998 9.43 -53.83 -36.34
C GLN A 998 8.11 -54.53 -36.65
N ASP A 999 7.80 -54.74 -37.93
CA ASP A 999 6.67 -55.59 -38.35
C ASP A 999 6.98 -57.08 -38.10
N LYS A 1000 5.97 -57.94 -38.27
CA LYS A 1000 6.13 -59.40 -38.11
C LYS A 1000 7.15 -60.01 -39.09
N GLY A 1001 7.50 -59.31 -40.17
CA GLY A 1001 8.47 -59.72 -41.18
C GLY A 1001 9.87 -59.13 -40.97
N GLY A 1002 10.12 -58.46 -39.84
CA GLY A 1002 11.42 -57.91 -39.52
C GLY A 1002 11.71 -56.53 -40.11
N ARG A 1003 10.75 -55.89 -40.80
CA ARG A 1003 10.93 -54.55 -41.39
C ARG A 1003 10.61 -53.47 -40.39
N TRP A 1004 11.50 -52.50 -40.27
CA TRP A 1004 11.28 -51.32 -39.44
C TRP A 1004 10.39 -50.32 -40.16
N TYR A 1005 9.40 -49.77 -39.45
CA TYR A 1005 8.56 -48.68 -39.95
C TYR A 1005 8.16 -47.74 -38.82
N TYR A 1006 7.91 -46.47 -39.14
CA TYR A 1006 7.46 -45.49 -38.18
C TYR A 1006 5.98 -45.69 -37.82
N ARG A 1007 5.70 -46.00 -36.56
CA ARG A 1007 4.34 -46.02 -36.02
C ARG A 1007 4.00 -44.65 -35.49
N LYS A 1008 3.13 -43.94 -36.21
CA LYS A 1008 2.58 -42.64 -35.78
C LYS A 1008 1.86 -42.73 -34.43
N GLY A 1009 2.21 -41.83 -33.51
CA GLY A 1009 1.60 -41.72 -32.18
C GLY A 1009 0.20 -41.10 -32.16
N LEU A 1010 -0.44 -41.14 -30.99
CA LEU A 1010 -1.80 -40.63 -30.76
C LEU A 1010 -1.91 -39.12 -30.93
N LEU A 1011 -0.87 -38.36 -30.59
CA LEU A 1011 -0.84 -36.90 -30.78
C LEU A 1011 -1.03 -36.54 -32.25
N PHE A 1012 -0.24 -37.15 -33.13
CA PHE A 1012 -0.30 -36.90 -34.57
C PHE A 1012 -1.62 -37.35 -35.18
N LYS A 1013 -2.18 -38.48 -34.73
CA LYS A 1013 -3.52 -38.95 -35.17
C LYS A 1013 -4.62 -37.97 -34.75
N ALA A 1014 -4.60 -37.50 -33.51
CA ALA A 1014 -5.58 -36.54 -33.00
C ALA A 1014 -5.50 -35.20 -33.75
N ILE A 1015 -4.28 -34.72 -34.00
CA ILE A 1015 -4.01 -33.50 -34.77
C ILE A 1015 -4.55 -33.59 -36.20
N GLU A 1016 -4.31 -34.70 -36.91
CA GLU A 1016 -4.79 -34.87 -38.29
C GLU A 1016 -6.31 -34.99 -38.37
N ARG A 1017 -6.95 -35.68 -37.40
CA ARG A 1017 -8.40 -35.91 -37.39
C ARG A 1017 -9.20 -34.77 -36.77
N GLY A 1018 -8.55 -33.85 -36.05
CA GLY A 1018 -9.24 -32.81 -35.28
C GLY A 1018 -9.98 -33.35 -34.06
N SER A 1019 -9.56 -34.50 -33.54
CA SER A 1019 -10.13 -35.11 -32.34
C SER A 1019 -9.54 -34.47 -31.08
N TRP A 1020 -10.11 -34.78 -29.92
CA TRP A 1020 -9.58 -34.29 -28.65
C TRP A 1020 -8.48 -35.21 -28.13
N LEU A 1021 -7.50 -34.62 -27.43
CA LEU A 1021 -6.42 -35.36 -26.77
C LEU A 1021 -6.37 -34.99 -25.29
N LEU A 1022 -6.44 -36.01 -24.44
CA LEU A 1022 -6.31 -35.91 -22.99
C LEU A 1022 -5.07 -36.65 -22.53
N ILE A 1023 -4.14 -35.90 -21.93
CA ILE A 1023 -2.92 -36.44 -21.34
C ILE A 1023 -3.07 -36.37 -19.82
N ASP A 1024 -3.12 -37.54 -19.20
CA ASP A 1024 -3.23 -37.71 -17.76
C ASP A 1024 -1.85 -37.85 -17.12
N GLU A 1025 -1.75 -37.44 -15.87
CA GLU A 1025 -0.50 -37.40 -15.09
C GLU A 1025 0.65 -36.70 -15.83
N ALA A 1026 0.34 -35.54 -16.42
CA ALA A 1026 1.26 -34.76 -17.26
C ALA A 1026 2.61 -34.40 -16.59
N ASN A 1027 2.68 -34.45 -15.27
CA ASN A 1027 3.86 -34.09 -14.49
C ASN A 1027 4.79 -35.26 -14.13
N LEU A 1028 4.53 -36.47 -14.66
CA LEU A 1028 5.39 -37.64 -14.45
C LEU A 1028 6.50 -37.79 -15.51
N ASN A 1029 6.42 -37.08 -16.63
CA ASN A 1029 7.36 -37.20 -17.75
C ASN A 1029 7.78 -35.81 -18.27
N PRO A 1030 9.02 -35.59 -18.76
CA PRO A 1030 9.45 -34.31 -19.36
C PRO A 1030 8.86 -34.04 -20.76
N LEU A 1031 7.67 -34.57 -21.04
CA LEU A 1031 6.89 -34.31 -22.25
C LEU A 1031 6.54 -32.83 -22.46
N SER A 1032 6.82 -31.99 -21.46
CA SER A 1032 6.38 -30.61 -21.40
C SER A 1032 6.88 -29.76 -22.56
N GLU A 1033 8.10 -29.99 -23.03
CA GLU A 1033 8.75 -29.12 -23.98
C GLU A 1033 8.31 -29.38 -25.42
N TYR A 1034 7.92 -30.62 -25.74
CA TYR A 1034 7.44 -31.03 -27.07
C TYR A 1034 6.14 -30.34 -27.50
N LEU A 1035 5.26 -30.04 -26.53
CA LEU A 1035 3.97 -29.39 -26.78
C LEU A 1035 4.09 -27.87 -27.01
N ASN A 1036 5.24 -27.26 -26.70
CA ASN A 1036 5.41 -25.81 -26.83
C ASN A 1036 5.31 -25.36 -28.29
N THR A 1037 5.96 -26.07 -29.21
CA THR A 1037 5.91 -25.73 -30.64
C THR A 1037 4.49 -25.87 -31.21
N LEU A 1038 3.78 -26.94 -30.80
CA LEU A 1038 2.40 -27.20 -31.18
C LEU A 1038 1.48 -26.03 -30.82
N ILE A 1039 1.53 -25.58 -29.56
CA ILE A 1039 0.62 -24.56 -29.04
C ILE A 1039 0.94 -23.17 -29.60
N ASP A 1040 2.22 -22.82 -29.75
CA ASP A 1040 2.60 -21.47 -30.19
C ASP A 1040 2.52 -21.24 -31.69
N PHE A 1041 2.82 -22.28 -32.48
CA PHE A 1041 2.95 -22.15 -33.92
C PHE A 1041 1.86 -22.88 -34.71
N GLY A 1042 1.04 -23.71 -34.06
CA GLY A 1042 -0.03 -24.46 -34.71
C GLY A 1042 0.48 -25.59 -35.61
N TYR A 1043 1.70 -26.07 -35.37
CA TYR A 1043 2.26 -27.22 -36.05
C TYR A 1043 3.22 -28.00 -35.13
N ILE A 1044 3.46 -29.25 -35.47
CA ILE A 1044 4.47 -30.10 -34.83
C ILE A 1044 5.23 -30.91 -35.88
N ILE A 1045 6.45 -31.32 -35.56
CA ILE A 1045 7.31 -32.10 -36.45
C ILE A 1045 7.50 -33.48 -35.82
N ASP A 1046 7.34 -34.55 -36.60
CA ASP A 1046 7.62 -35.92 -36.15
C ASP A 1046 9.11 -36.30 -36.28
N GLU A 1047 9.46 -37.49 -35.82
CA GLU A 1047 10.82 -38.02 -35.89
C GLU A 1047 11.32 -38.20 -37.34
N GLU A 1048 10.43 -38.29 -38.33
CA GLU A 1048 10.76 -38.34 -39.76
C GLU A 1048 10.99 -36.94 -40.37
N GLY A 1049 10.88 -35.87 -39.57
CA GLY A 1049 11.03 -34.49 -40.03
C GLY A 1049 9.85 -34.00 -40.87
N LYS A 1050 8.70 -34.66 -40.77
CA LYS A 1050 7.44 -34.27 -41.41
C LYS A 1050 6.65 -33.33 -40.51
N MET A 1051 6.22 -32.22 -41.09
CA MET A 1051 5.45 -31.18 -40.40
C MET A 1051 3.94 -31.46 -40.50
N TYR A 1052 3.25 -31.44 -39.36
CA TYR A 1052 1.79 -31.59 -39.26
C TYR A 1052 1.19 -30.28 -38.80
N LYS A 1053 0.23 -29.74 -39.58
CA LYS A 1053 -0.55 -28.57 -39.18
C LYS A 1053 -1.72 -29.01 -38.29
N VAL A 1054 -2.00 -28.22 -37.26
CA VAL A 1054 -3.09 -28.49 -36.32
C VAL A 1054 -4.44 -28.30 -36.98
N HIS A 1055 -5.31 -29.30 -36.87
CA HIS A 1055 -6.70 -29.19 -37.32
C HIS A 1055 -7.49 -28.19 -36.45
N PRO A 1056 -8.35 -27.32 -37.02
CA PRO A 1056 -9.06 -26.28 -36.25
C PRO A 1056 -9.90 -26.77 -35.06
N ASN A 1057 -10.48 -27.97 -35.17
CA ASN A 1057 -11.29 -28.60 -34.10
C ASN A 1057 -10.48 -29.38 -33.04
N PHE A 1058 -9.17 -29.53 -33.23
CA PHE A 1058 -8.32 -30.23 -32.25
C PHE A 1058 -8.33 -29.47 -30.91
N ARG A 1059 -8.43 -30.20 -29.80
CA ARG A 1059 -8.37 -29.64 -28.44
C ARG A 1059 -7.46 -30.48 -27.57
N LEU A 1060 -6.62 -29.80 -26.80
CA LEU A 1060 -5.60 -30.40 -25.93
C LEU A 1060 -5.93 -30.15 -24.47
N PHE A 1061 -5.97 -31.24 -23.70
CA PHE A 1061 -6.25 -31.24 -22.28
C PHE A 1061 -5.11 -31.91 -21.52
N LEU A 1062 -4.62 -31.25 -20.48
CA LEU A 1062 -3.68 -31.83 -19.52
C LEU A 1062 -4.37 -32.00 -18.17
N VAL A 1063 -4.08 -33.11 -17.50
CA VAL A 1063 -4.54 -33.37 -16.13
C VAL A 1063 -3.32 -33.69 -15.27
N MET A 1064 -3.27 -33.11 -14.07
CA MET A 1064 -2.27 -33.47 -13.06
C MET A 1064 -2.83 -33.34 -11.64
N ASN A 1065 -2.26 -34.09 -10.70
CA ASN A 1065 -2.48 -33.84 -9.28
C ASN A 1065 -1.53 -32.73 -8.78
N PRO A 1066 -1.93 -31.92 -7.78
CA PRO A 1066 -1.11 -30.83 -7.28
C PRO A 1066 0.21 -31.34 -6.67
N PRO A 1067 1.32 -30.63 -6.88
CA PRO A 1067 2.66 -31.08 -6.49
C PRO A 1067 2.92 -31.04 -4.97
N ARG A 1068 2.02 -30.45 -4.17
CA ARG A 1068 2.09 -30.47 -2.69
C ARG A 1068 1.94 -31.88 -2.10
N ILE A 1069 1.18 -32.76 -2.75
CA ILE A 1069 0.75 -34.06 -2.19
C ILE A 1069 1.77 -35.16 -2.47
N HIS A 1070 2.44 -35.11 -3.63
CA HIS A 1070 3.38 -36.14 -4.06
C HIS A 1070 4.74 -35.52 -4.34
N ILE A 1071 5.63 -35.60 -3.35
CA ILE A 1071 7.00 -35.08 -3.41
C ILE A 1071 7.79 -35.69 -4.59
N SER A 1072 7.48 -36.93 -4.97
CA SER A 1072 8.08 -37.67 -6.08
C SER A 1072 7.69 -37.19 -7.48
N ARG A 1073 6.73 -36.27 -7.61
CA ARG A 1073 6.30 -35.75 -8.92
C ARG A 1073 7.06 -34.50 -9.32
N ASN A 1074 7.40 -34.40 -10.60
CA ASN A 1074 8.09 -33.23 -11.14
C ASN A 1074 7.13 -32.03 -11.22
N LEU A 1075 7.69 -30.82 -11.22
CA LEU A 1075 6.95 -29.62 -11.54
C LEU A 1075 6.90 -29.48 -13.06
N LEU A 1076 5.72 -29.20 -13.64
CA LEU A 1076 5.66 -28.80 -15.04
C LEU A 1076 6.44 -27.50 -15.23
N SER A 1077 7.21 -27.41 -16.32
CA SER A 1077 8.01 -26.23 -16.61
C SER A 1077 7.12 -24.98 -16.72
N PRO A 1078 7.53 -23.83 -16.17
CA PRO A 1078 6.74 -22.60 -16.27
C PRO A 1078 6.44 -22.18 -17.71
N SER A 1079 7.35 -22.52 -18.64
CA SER A 1079 7.17 -22.31 -20.08
C SER A 1079 5.91 -23.04 -20.57
N LEU A 1080 5.80 -24.35 -20.33
CA LEU A 1080 4.61 -25.09 -20.75
C LEU A 1080 3.36 -24.61 -20.00
N ARG A 1081 3.41 -24.52 -18.67
CA ARG A 1081 2.21 -24.17 -17.87
C ARG A 1081 1.58 -22.85 -18.29
N SER A 1082 2.39 -21.84 -18.61
CA SER A 1082 1.89 -20.54 -19.06
C SER A 1082 1.05 -20.61 -20.34
N ARG A 1083 1.16 -21.68 -21.13
CA ARG A 1083 0.42 -21.94 -22.38
C ARG A 1083 -0.97 -22.56 -22.17
N PHE A 1084 -1.26 -23.05 -20.97
CA PHE A 1084 -2.57 -23.57 -20.61
C PHE A 1084 -3.37 -22.57 -19.77
N LEU A 1085 -4.70 -22.61 -19.89
CA LEU A 1085 -5.58 -22.09 -18.86
C LEU A 1085 -5.62 -23.11 -17.71
N GLU A 1086 -5.04 -22.75 -16.57
CA GLU A 1086 -5.05 -23.58 -15.36
C GLU A 1086 -6.37 -23.42 -14.61
N ILE A 1087 -7.05 -24.54 -14.35
CA ILE A 1087 -8.32 -24.59 -13.61
C ILE A 1087 -8.15 -25.56 -12.45
N TRP A 1088 -8.47 -25.09 -11.25
CA TRP A 1088 -8.54 -25.91 -10.06
C TRP A 1088 -9.87 -26.66 -10.00
N VAL A 1089 -9.80 -27.99 -9.93
CA VAL A 1089 -10.95 -28.89 -9.80
C VAL A 1089 -11.12 -29.27 -8.34
N GLU A 1090 -12.18 -28.76 -7.74
CA GLU A 1090 -12.56 -29.04 -6.36
C GLU A 1090 -13.26 -30.40 -6.22
N GLU A 1091 -13.03 -31.05 -5.08
CA GLU A 1091 -13.85 -32.19 -4.67
C GLU A 1091 -15.28 -31.73 -4.36
N VAL A 1092 -16.26 -32.55 -4.71
CA VAL A 1092 -17.66 -32.29 -4.40
C VAL A 1092 -17.92 -32.60 -2.93
N LEU A 1093 -17.71 -31.62 -2.06
CA LEU A 1093 -17.86 -31.77 -0.59
C LEU A 1093 -19.16 -31.15 -0.03
N LYS A 1094 -19.91 -30.41 -0.85
CA LYS A 1094 -21.15 -29.77 -0.40
C LYS A 1094 -22.21 -30.83 -0.12
N GLU A 1095 -22.66 -30.92 1.14
CA GLU A 1095 -23.63 -31.92 1.62
C GLU A 1095 -24.88 -32.01 0.72
N LYS A 1096 -25.44 -30.86 0.29
CA LYS A 1096 -26.60 -30.84 -0.62
C LYS A 1096 -26.33 -31.47 -1.98
N GLU A 1097 -25.13 -31.28 -2.53
CA GLU A 1097 -24.74 -31.87 -3.81
C GLU A 1097 -24.43 -33.35 -3.67
N LEU A 1098 -23.73 -33.74 -2.60
CA LEU A 1098 -23.46 -35.14 -2.27
C LEU A 1098 -24.74 -35.94 -2.09
N LYS A 1099 -25.71 -35.40 -1.32
CA LYS A 1099 -27.02 -36.05 -1.15
C LYS A 1099 -27.73 -36.25 -2.49
N LYS A 1100 -27.75 -35.22 -3.34
CA LYS A 1100 -28.35 -35.31 -4.68
C LYS A 1100 -27.66 -36.37 -5.55
N LEU A 1101 -26.33 -36.46 -5.51
CA LEU A 1101 -25.59 -37.49 -6.24
C LEU A 1101 -25.92 -38.91 -5.75
N VAL A 1102 -25.96 -39.10 -4.42
CA VAL A 1102 -26.34 -40.40 -3.81
C VAL A 1102 -27.77 -40.78 -4.17
N ASP A 1103 -28.72 -39.83 -4.09
CA ASP A 1103 -30.12 -40.07 -4.45
C ASP A 1103 -30.25 -40.49 -5.93
N LEU A 1104 -29.51 -39.85 -6.84
CA LEU A 1104 -29.47 -40.20 -8.26
C LEU A 1104 -28.85 -41.59 -8.49
N TRP A 1105 -27.73 -41.90 -7.83
CA TRP A 1105 -27.11 -43.23 -7.92
C TRP A 1105 -28.01 -44.34 -7.38
N MET A 1106 -28.75 -44.09 -6.29
CA MET A 1106 -29.71 -45.05 -5.75
C MET A 1106 -30.91 -45.26 -6.69
N GLN A 1107 -31.37 -44.22 -7.39
CA GLN A 1107 -32.46 -44.31 -8.38
C GLN A 1107 -32.03 -45.05 -9.66
N ASP A 1108 -30.81 -44.85 -10.14
CA ASP A 1108 -30.27 -45.62 -11.27
C ASP A 1108 -29.92 -47.06 -10.85
N GLY A 1109 -29.47 -47.27 -9.61
CA GLY A 1109 -29.28 -48.62 -9.02
C GLY A 1109 -30.57 -49.44 -8.95
N ALA A 1110 -31.71 -48.78 -8.69
CA ALA A 1110 -33.04 -49.42 -8.70
C ALA A 1110 -33.53 -49.83 -10.10
N LYS A 1111 -32.94 -49.29 -11.18
CA LYS A 1111 -33.16 -49.80 -12.55
C LYS A 1111 -32.30 -51.03 -12.87
N PHE A 1112 -31.19 -51.23 -12.17
CA PHE A 1112 -30.32 -52.41 -12.31
C PHE A 1112 -30.73 -53.60 -11.43
N SER A 1113 -31.62 -53.40 -10.44
CA SER A 1113 -32.15 -54.48 -9.59
C SER A 1113 -33.27 -55.31 -10.24
N GLY A 1114 -33.32 -55.35 -11.58
CA GLY A 1114 -34.14 -56.29 -12.35
C GLY A 1114 -33.41 -57.59 -12.73
N LEU A 1115 -32.18 -57.79 -12.25
CA LEU A 1115 -31.45 -59.05 -12.37
C LEU A 1115 -31.38 -59.71 -10.98
N ASP A 1116 -32.12 -60.80 -10.86
CA ASP A 1116 -32.11 -61.74 -9.74
C ASP A 1116 -30.68 -62.06 -9.31
N TYR A 1117 -30.32 -61.61 -8.11
CA TYR A 1117 -29.28 -62.24 -7.30
C TYR A 1117 -29.79 -62.33 -5.86
N THR A 1118 -30.65 -63.32 -5.64
CA THR A 1118 -30.75 -63.98 -4.34
C THR A 1118 -29.42 -64.67 -4.06
N GLU A 1119 -28.53 -64.01 -3.33
CA GLU A 1119 -27.65 -64.65 -2.34
C GLU A 1119 -26.96 -63.56 -1.52
N GLY A 1120 -27.25 -63.59 -0.22
CA GLY A 1120 -26.93 -62.51 0.70
C GLY A 1120 -25.45 -62.38 1.00
N ILE A 1121 -25.00 -61.14 1.16
CA ILE A 1121 -23.90 -60.81 2.05
C ILE A 1121 -24.29 -59.60 2.90
N ASP A 1122 -24.27 -59.85 4.20
CA ASP A 1122 -24.69 -59.05 5.34
C ASP A 1122 -23.88 -57.74 5.49
N ILE A 1123 -24.56 -56.59 5.37
CA ILE A 1123 -23.98 -55.26 5.56
C ILE A 1123 -24.02 -54.91 7.05
N LYS A 1124 -23.10 -55.47 7.85
CA LYS A 1124 -22.75 -54.93 9.17
C LYS A 1124 -21.25 -55.09 9.44
N LYS A 1125 -20.50 -54.06 9.05
CA LYS A 1125 -19.28 -53.51 9.69
C LYS A 1125 -18.29 -53.05 8.62
N LYS A 1126 -18.35 -51.76 8.31
CA LYS A 1126 -17.16 -50.90 8.27
C LYS A 1126 -17.65 -49.46 8.35
N ARG A 1127 -17.48 -48.88 9.55
CA ARG A 1127 -17.50 -47.44 9.76
C ARG A 1127 -16.46 -46.83 8.81
N PHE A 1128 -16.89 -45.87 8.00
CA PHE A 1128 -16.03 -44.82 7.46
C PHE A 1128 -16.15 -43.62 8.38
#